data_AF-R7CH82-F1
#
_entry.id   AF-R7CH82-F1
#
_cell.length_a   1.000
_cell.length_b   1.000
_cell.length_c   1.000
_cell.angle_alpha   90.00
_cell.angle_beta   90.00
_cell.angle_gamma   90.00
#
_symmetry.space_group_name_H-M   'P 1'
#
loop_
_entity.id
_entity.type
_entity.pdbx_description
1 polymer ?
#
loop_
_entity_poly.entity_id
_entity_poly.type
_entity_poly.pdbx_seq_one_letter_code
_entity_poly.pdbx_strand_id
1 'polypeptide(L)'
;MSQDCNFEGTIQAGIVSEDDGATYTVYGNSTLEFPFEVPKDSSLDIPESSSLTIGENGSLINNGTIYATGSVDGSISNDGVIYDEGGLNQAHVTGSGKIRTNYVEVNSGSGSGTYNQGASVEVSADEPADGMAFVEWEVVHGNVTLEDATSSNTSFAMPEGCVVLRPVYAPIIAKVTSTNGEQRYIVYSGEYAIPINTNPGDLIEIVPQDGNDLPALKIYPFESVTLDLAGETVEFEQYVTPCGTSRIQNGTIRAFFSHSNVLISGDLTLENLTCIDLDRWYVDPTATLVVSNNVTFPNGARFSGGGTIKTACTDAGNYGNSVTVEKQHIWNEGEFEKGQVVYTCTACGDTRTEGDNLVLGNVDIEFGNVDLTYDGAEITASDLGLNAKRGETDASNEIAFSYTPILSDGSFDEKMDGLPSEAGTYRVTASLPTTISGGTAYIHKSTNHDITISPKPVEVSVSGLSAANKTYDGTTDVKVDTSGINLSLSGVLPQDNDSVKLTYDTAVGQFSDATAGENKPVQLTLEGAKLSNSNYTFSGTAQTDATATIAPREVGLIWNNTENRASGDGLSVTAELTNTVAGDDVYAVVSGGDATAAGTHTASATIAGSDAGNYVFSADISTNVSYSIVSAAGIEGEDSSQPNSSGPNESSKLESCDNSSQQTTPTTSDSNGLIPIALLIIGGCAAVIIGICLRHRN
;
A
#
# COMPACT_ATOMS: atom_id res chain seq x y z
N MET A 1 -10.32 -41.86 43.65
CA MET A 1 -9.34 -42.97 43.74
C MET A 1 -9.65 -43.92 42.60
N SER A 2 -9.18 -43.61 41.39
CA SER A 2 -8.85 -44.63 40.39
C SER A 2 -7.34 -44.72 40.48
N GLN A 3 -6.81 -45.87 40.89
CA GLN A 3 -5.38 -46.13 40.82
C GLN A 3 -5.21 -46.90 39.52
N ASP A 4 -4.71 -46.23 38.49
CA ASP A 4 -4.33 -46.87 37.23
C ASP A 4 -3.22 -47.88 37.55
N CYS A 5 -3.60 -49.15 37.66
CA CYS A 5 -2.66 -50.25 37.66
C CYS A 5 -2.19 -50.46 36.22
N ASN A 6 -1.23 -49.66 35.75
CA ASN A 6 -0.51 -49.97 34.52
C ASN A 6 0.29 -51.25 34.74
N PHE A 7 -0.22 -52.36 34.24
CA PHE A 7 0.47 -53.63 34.15
C PHE A 7 1.47 -53.56 32.98
N GLU A 8 2.73 -53.19 33.23
CA GLU A 8 3.80 -53.29 32.23
C GLU A 8 4.34 -54.74 32.11
N GLY A 9 3.46 -55.67 31.74
CA GLY A 9 3.81 -57.07 31.45
C GLY A 9 2.86 -57.67 30.41
N THR A 10 3.39 -58.44 29.46
CA THR A 10 2.59 -59.14 28.46
C THR A 10 1.63 -60.12 29.14
N ILE A 11 0.31 -59.93 28.97
CA ILE A 11 -0.70 -60.86 29.49
C ILE A 11 -0.48 -62.23 28.83
N GLN A 12 -0.22 -63.27 29.63
CA GLN A 12 0.10 -64.61 29.12
C GLN A 12 -1.11 -65.54 29.03
N ALA A 13 -2.11 -65.38 29.92
CA ALA A 13 -3.38 -66.10 29.89
C ALA A 13 -4.46 -65.38 30.72
N GLY A 14 -5.75 -65.57 30.39
CA GLY A 14 -6.90 -65.11 31.16
C GLY A 14 -7.99 -64.46 30.30
N ILE A 15 -9.17 -64.20 30.89
CA ILE A 15 -10.20 -63.33 30.32
C ILE A 15 -9.97 -61.92 30.89
N VAL A 16 -9.71 -60.95 30.02
CA VAL A 16 -9.37 -59.57 30.43
C VAL A 16 -10.27 -58.59 29.71
N SER A 17 -10.71 -57.54 30.40
CA SER A 17 -11.37 -56.38 29.80
C SER A 17 -10.59 -55.13 30.18
N GLU A 18 -10.35 -54.27 29.19
CA GLU A 18 -9.63 -53.00 29.34
C GLU A 18 -10.59 -51.79 29.25
N ASP A 19 -11.87 -52.03 28.96
CA ASP A 19 -12.90 -51.03 28.64
C ASP A 19 -14.10 -51.12 29.61
N ASP A 20 -13.82 -51.36 30.89
CA ASP A 20 -14.81 -51.47 31.97
C ASP A 20 -15.94 -52.50 31.70
N GLY A 21 -15.63 -53.58 30.97
CA GLY A 21 -16.51 -54.72 30.75
C GLY A 21 -17.38 -54.65 29.50
N ALA A 22 -17.09 -53.71 28.57
CA ALA A 22 -17.74 -53.69 27.27
C ALA A 22 -17.20 -54.80 26.35
N THR A 23 -15.90 -55.07 26.40
CA THR A 23 -15.21 -56.11 25.64
C THR A 23 -14.31 -56.93 26.55
N TYR A 24 -14.45 -58.24 26.46
CA TYR A 24 -13.59 -59.22 27.13
C TYR A 24 -12.77 -59.95 26.07
N THR A 25 -11.49 -60.17 26.31
CA THR A 25 -10.61 -60.91 25.41
C THR A 25 -9.97 -62.08 26.14
N VAL A 26 -10.02 -63.27 25.53
CA VAL A 26 -9.28 -64.44 26.02
C VAL A 26 -7.85 -64.39 25.51
N TYR A 27 -6.88 -64.36 26.43
CA TYR A 27 -5.48 -64.51 26.12
C TYR A 27 -5.02 -65.95 26.42
N GLY A 28 -4.22 -66.52 25.51
CA GLY A 28 -3.56 -67.81 25.68
C GLY A 28 -4.52 -68.98 25.99
N ASN A 29 -4.00 -70.01 26.65
CA ASN A 29 -4.80 -71.13 27.12
C ASN A 29 -5.35 -70.83 28.51
N SER A 30 -6.66 -70.62 28.60
CA SER A 30 -7.35 -70.19 29.80
C SER A 30 -8.35 -71.25 30.28
N THR A 31 -8.44 -71.43 31.60
CA THR A 31 -9.44 -72.31 32.20
C THR A 31 -10.40 -71.50 33.06
N LEU A 32 -11.69 -71.61 32.76
CA LEU A 32 -12.77 -70.98 33.51
C LEU A 32 -13.30 -71.94 34.57
N GLU A 33 -12.96 -71.69 35.84
CA GLU A 33 -13.34 -72.55 36.99
C GLU A 33 -14.58 -72.06 37.76
N PHE A 34 -15.15 -70.92 37.36
CA PHE A 34 -16.32 -70.29 37.97
C PHE A 34 -17.27 -69.76 36.89
N PRO A 35 -18.57 -69.55 37.19
CA PRO A 35 -19.46 -68.94 36.22
C PRO A 35 -18.98 -67.55 35.78
N PHE A 36 -18.92 -67.33 34.46
CA PHE A 36 -18.63 -66.05 33.86
C PHE A 36 -19.78 -65.67 32.94
N GLU A 37 -20.31 -64.47 33.15
CA GLU A 37 -21.39 -63.92 32.34
C GLU A 37 -20.82 -62.88 31.38
N VAL A 38 -21.13 -63.02 30.09
CA VAL A 38 -21.02 -61.96 29.10
C VAL A 38 -22.36 -61.21 29.13
N PRO A 39 -22.40 -60.00 29.71
CA PRO A 39 -23.64 -59.26 29.85
C PRO A 39 -24.23 -58.90 28.49
N LYS A 40 -25.52 -58.53 28.50
CA LYS A 40 -26.15 -57.91 27.33
C LYS A 40 -25.40 -56.63 26.96
N ASP A 41 -25.20 -56.43 25.66
CA ASP A 41 -24.45 -55.31 25.06
C ASP A 41 -22.92 -55.36 25.28
N SER A 42 -22.39 -56.43 25.89
CA SER A 42 -20.95 -56.73 25.95
C SER A 42 -20.55 -57.80 24.94
N SER A 43 -19.25 -57.86 24.64
CA SER A 43 -18.70 -58.92 23.78
C SER A 43 -17.54 -59.68 24.43
N LEU A 44 -17.37 -60.96 24.07
CA LEU A 44 -16.22 -61.79 24.42
C LEU A 44 -15.53 -62.26 23.13
N ASP A 45 -14.30 -61.81 22.92
CA ASP A 45 -13.44 -62.23 21.82
C ASP A 45 -12.51 -63.37 22.27
N ILE A 46 -12.49 -64.44 21.47
CA ILE A 46 -11.65 -65.62 21.66
C ILE A 46 -10.83 -65.76 20.37
N PRO A 47 -9.64 -65.15 20.30
CA PRO A 47 -8.82 -65.17 19.10
C PRO A 47 -8.34 -66.58 18.74
N GLU A 48 -7.99 -66.82 17.47
CA GLU A 48 -7.48 -68.11 16.96
C GLU A 48 -6.29 -68.67 17.78
N SER A 49 -5.46 -67.78 18.33
CA SER A 49 -4.28 -68.13 19.13
C SER A 49 -4.59 -68.55 20.57
N SER A 50 -5.85 -68.43 21.00
CA SER A 50 -6.31 -68.67 22.36
C SER A 50 -7.20 -69.90 22.45
N SER A 51 -7.28 -70.48 23.64
CA SER A 51 -8.28 -71.51 23.95
C SER A 51 -8.91 -71.26 25.30
N LEU A 52 -10.22 -71.49 25.38
CA LEU A 52 -10.99 -71.37 26.61
C LEU A 52 -11.58 -72.73 26.97
N THR A 53 -11.06 -73.33 28.04
CA THR A 53 -11.62 -74.56 28.63
C THR A 53 -12.50 -74.19 29.81
N ILE A 54 -13.76 -74.61 29.80
CA ILE A 54 -14.68 -74.40 30.92
C ILE A 54 -14.60 -75.64 31.82
N GLY A 55 -14.03 -75.45 33.02
CA GLY A 55 -13.83 -76.52 34.01
C GLY A 55 -15.14 -77.04 34.60
N GLU A 56 -15.08 -78.12 35.38
CA GLU A 56 -16.27 -78.81 35.92
C GLU A 56 -17.18 -77.91 36.77
N ASN A 57 -16.64 -76.84 37.37
CA ASN A 57 -17.37 -75.86 38.18
C ASN A 57 -17.62 -74.52 37.44
N GLY A 58 -17.11 -74.38 36.22
CA GLY A 58 -17.30 -73.21 35.38
C GLY A 58 -18.56 -73.30 34.52
N SER A 59 -19.06 -72.14 34.11
CA SER A 59 -20.09 -72.05 33.06
C SER A 59 -19.94 -70.71 32.36
N LEU A 60 -20.00 -70.71 31.03
CA LEU A 60 -20.03 -69.48 30.24
C LEU A 60 -21.48 -69.12 29.92
N ILE A 61 -21.96 -68.02 30.49
CA ILE A 61 -23.32 -67.52 30.29
C ILE A 61 -23.23 -66.36 29.30
N ASN A 62 -23.81 -66.51 28.12
CA ASN A 62 -23.82 -65.47 27.09
C ASN A 62 -25.18 -64.80 26.97
N ASN A 63 -25.26 -63.54 27.39
CA ASN A 63 -26.38 -62.65 27.12
C ASN A 63 -26.04 -61.57 26.07
N GLY A 64 -24.78 -61.50 25.64
CA GLY A 64 -24.24 -60.54 24.67
C GLY A 64 -23.74 -61.23 23.39
N THR A 65 -22.52 -60.90 22.98
CA THR A 65 -21.90 -61.44 21.75
C THR A 65 -20.63 -62.21 22.06
N ILE A 66 -20.45 -63.41 21.49
CA ILE A 66 -19.18 -64.14 21.54
C ILE A 66 -18.62 -64.29 20.14
N TYR A 67 -17.34 -63.97 19.96
CA TYR A 67 -16.55 -64.26 18.76
C TYR A 67 -15.62 -65.44 19.05
N ALA A 68 -15.98 -66.63 18.57
CA ALA A 68 -15.30 -67.89 18.86
C ALA A 68 -14.40 -68.30 17.69
N THR A 69 -13.30 -67.55 17.48
CA THR A 69 -12.28 -67.87 16.48
C THR A 69 -11.30 -68.93 16.99
N GLY A 70 -10.96 -68.90 18.27
CA GLY A 70 -10.17 -69.89 18.98
C GLY A 70 -11.02 -71.02 19.59
N SER A 71 -10.36 -72.04 20.13
CA SER A 71 -11.06 -73.22 20.64
C SER A 71 -11.78 -72.96 21.96
N VAL A 72 -13.05 -73.31 22.03
CA VAL A 72 -13.89 -73.26 23.24
C VAL A 72 -14.42 -74.65 23.54
N ASP A 73 -14.07 -75.19 24.70
CA ASP A 73 -14.53 -76.50 25.14
C ASP A 73 -15.15 -76.44 26.54
N GLY A 74 -16.37 -76.98 26.65
CA GLY A 74 -17.16 -77.04 27.87
C GLY A 74 -18.53 -76.38 27.76
N SER A 75 -19.24 -76.26 28.88
CA SER A 75 -20.67 -75.91 28.89
C SER A 75 -20.94 -74.42 28.72
N ILE A 76 -21.71 -74.06 27.69
CA ILE A 76 -22.13 -72.69 27.39
C ILE A 76 -23.66 -72.59 27.48
N SER A 77 -24.17 -71.59 28.18
CA SER A 77 -25.58 -71.18 28.17
C SER A 77 -25.71 -69.91 27.35
N ASN A 78 -26.23 -70.02 26.13
CA ASN A 78 -26.32 -68.94 25.16
C ASN A 78 -27.77 -68.44 25.00
N ASP A 79 -28.02 -67.21 25.42
CA ASP A 79 -29.22 -66.44 25.09
C ASP A 79 -28.91 -65.21 24.20
N GLY A 80 -27.63 -64.96 23.91
CA GLY A 80 -27.12 -63.94 23.00
C GLY A 80 -26.79 -64.46 21.58
N VAL A 81 -25.71 -63.95 20.99
CA VAL A 81 -25.21 -64.37 19.66
C VAL A 81 -23.79 -64.91 19.77
N ILE A 82 -23.53 -66.06 19.15
CA ILE A 82 -22.18 -66.62 18.98
C ILE A 82 -21.85 -66.64 17.49
N TYR A 83 -20.73 -66.04 17.12
CA TYR A 83 -20.07 -66.20 15.82
C TYR A 83 -19.01 -67.29 15.96
N ASP A 84 -19.29 -68.46 15.38
CA ASP A 84 -18.50 -69.69 15.51
C ASP A 84 -17.70 -69.95 14.24
N GLU A 85 -16.37 -69.83 14.34
CA GLU A 85 -15.42 -70.09 13.25
C GLU A 85 -14.82 -71.51 13.29
N GLY A 86 -15.51 -72.45 13.94
CA GLY A 86 -15.07 -73.83 14.10
C GLY A 86 -14.32 -74.09 15.41
N GLY A 87 -14.24 -73.07 16.27
CA GLY A 87 -13.68 -73.17 17.61
C GLY A 87 -14.61 -73.86 18.61
N LEU A 88 -15.91 -73.98 18.31
CA LEU A 88 -16.93 -74.41 19.24
C LEU A 88 -17.41 -75.86 18.99
N ASN A 89 -17.55 -76.64 20.06
CA ASN A 89 -18.38 -77.84 20.02
C ASN A 89 -19.85 -77.48 20.33
N GLN A 90 -20.65 -77.27 19.28
CA GLN A 90 -22.05 -76.83 19.40
C GLN A 90 -22.93 -77.76 20.25
N ALA A 91 -22.58 -79.04 20.42
CA ALA A 91 -23.32 -79.97 21.27
C ALA A 91 -23.28 -79.61 22.77
N HIS A 92 -22.31 -78.77 23.18
CA HIS A 92 -22.17 -78.28 24.56
C HIS A 92 -22.81 -76.90 24.79
N VAL A 93 -23.47 -76.35 23.76
CA VAL A 93 -24.20 -75.09 23.86
C VAL A 93 -25.69 -75.34 24.10
N THR A 94 -26.23 -74.71 25.12
CA THR A 94 -27.65 -74.73 25.47
C THR A 94 -28.20 -73.29 25.46
N GLY A 95 -29.51 -73.11 25.56
CA GLY A 95 -30.14 -71.77 25.57
C GLY A 95 -30.87 -71.42 24.27
N SER A 96 -31.41 -70.21 24.20
CA SER A 96 -32.29 -69.75 23.11
C SER A 96 -31.62 -68.82 22.09
N GLY A 97 -30.35 -68.49 22.32
CA GLY A 97 -29.55 -67.60 21.50
C GLY A 97 -29.18 -68.17 20.12
N LYS A 98 -28.61 -67.32 19.26
CA LYS A 98 -28.23 -67.68 17.89
C LYS A 98 -26.77 -68.13 17.84
N ILE A 99 -26.49 -69.14 17.00
CA ILE A 99 -25.13 -69.53 16.59
C ILE A 99 -25.01 -69.28 15.09
N ARG A 100 -23.96 -68.59 14.67
CA ARG A 100 -23.70 -68.17 13.29
C ARG A 100 -22.36 -68.74 12.82
N THR A 101 -22.35 -69.32 11.63
CA THR A 101 -21.15 -69.91 11.01
C THR A 101 -21.13 -69.50 9.54
N ASN A 102 -20.00 -69.04 9.01
CA ASN A 102 -19.86 -68.49 7.65
C ASN A 102 -20.99 -67.49 7.32
N TYR A 103 -21.22 -66.56 8.24
CA TYR A 103 -22.37 -65.67 8.20
C TYR A 103 -21.90 -64.22 8.13
N VAL A 104 -22.51 -63.45 7.23
CA VAL A 104 -22.37 -61.99 7.19
C VAL A 104 -23.52 -61.40 7.97
N GLU A 105 -23.22 -60.58 8.98
CA GLU A 105 -24.20 -59.72 9.63
C GLU A 105 -23.95 -58.27 9.23
N VAL A 106 -24.93 -57.66 8.58
CA VAL A 106 -24.97 -56.23 8.28
C VAL A 106 -25.93 -55.58 9.26
N ASN A 107 -25.39 -54.78 10.19
CA ASN A 107 -26.19 -54.03 11.15
C ASN A 107 -26.67 -52.73 10.50
N SER A 108 -27.98 -52.51 10.37
CA SER A 108 -28.57 -51.35 9.66
C SER A 108 -28.24 -51.33 8.16
N GLY A 109 -28.46 -52.46 7.49
CA GLY A 109 -28.29 -52.61 6.06
C GLY A 109 -28.81 -53.96 5.57
N SER A 110 -28.51 -54.26 4.31
CA SER A 110 -28.86 -55.52 3.65
C SER A 110 -27.61 -56.28 3.19
N GLY A 111 -27.78 -57.59 2.96
CA GLY A 111 -26.69 -58.52 2.65
C GLY A 111 -26.38 -59.50 3.78
N SER A 112 -27.13 -59.49 4.89
CA SER A 112 -26.96 -60.48 5.96
C SER A 112 -27.39 -61.88 5.51
N GLY A 113 -26.59 -62.89 5.79
CA GLY A 113 -26.86 -64.26 5.35
C GLY A 113 -25.69 -65.22 5.51
N THR A 114 -25.94 -66.50 5.23
CA THR A 114 -24.88 -67.52 5.15
C THR A 114 -24.34 -67.57 3.73
N TYR A 115 -23.02 -67.50 3.59
CA TYR A 115 -22.33 -67.52 2.30
C TYR A 115 -21.24 -68.58 2.28
N ASN A 116 -20.97 -69.15 1.10
CA ASN A 116 -19.81 -70.01 0.93
C ASN A 116 -18.54 -69.14 0.85
N GLN A 117 -17.43 -69.63 1.41
CA GLN A 117 -16.13 -68.98 1.25
C GLN A 117 -15.82 -68.68 -0.22
N GLY A 118 -15.30 -67.48 -0.48
CA GLY A 118 -14.97 -66.98 -1.82
C GLY A 118 -16.18 -66.56 -2.66
N ALA A 119 -17.42 -66.72 -2.18
CA ALA A 119 -18.58 -66.14 -2.84
C ALA A 119 -18.53 -64.61 -2.76
N SER A 120 -18.95 -63.92 -3.81
CA SER A 120 -19.13 -62.47 -3.78
C SER A 120 -20.39 -62.15 -2.96
N VAL A 121 -20.24 -61.26 -1.98
CA VAL A 121 -21.30 -60.76 -1.12
C VAL A 121 -21.50 -59.28 -1.44
N GLU A 122 -22.70 -58.92 -1.87
CA GLU A 122 -23.12 -57.53 -2.04
C GLU A 122 -23.80 -57.06 -0.75
N VAL A 123 -23.37 -55.91 -0.26
CA VAL A 123 -23.96 -55.26 0.92
C VAL A 123 -24.37 -53.83 0.60
N SER A 124 -25.47 -53.41 1.20
CA SER A 124 -26.02 -52.07 1.05
C SER A 124 -26.38 -51.50 2.41
N ALA A 125 -25.91 -50.30 2.70
CA ALA A 125 -26.28 -49.58 3.91
C ALA A 125 -27.76 -49.16 3.82
N ASP A 126 -28.47 -49.14 4.96
CA ASP A 126 -29.80 -48.54 5.00
C ASP A 126 -29.70 -47.03 4.72
N GLU A 127 -30.81 -46.44 4.28
CA GLU A 127 -30.89 -44.98 4.09
C GLU A 127 -30.62 -44.27 5.43
N PRO A 128 -29.70 -43.28 5.47
CA PRO A 128 -29.44 -42.51 6.67
C PRO A 128 -30.69 -41.71 7.09
N ALA A 129 -30.77 -41.39 8.39
CA ALA A 129 -31.76 -40.44 8.89
C ALA A 129 -31.56 -39.05 8.26
N ASP A 130 -32.62 -38.24 8.20
CA ASP A 130 -32.56 -36.87 7.68
C ASP A 130 -31.41 -36.08 8.34
N GLY A 131 -30.56 -35.46 7.52
CA GLY A 131 -29.40 -34.69 7.96
C GLY A 131 -28.13 -35.51 8.21
N MET A 132 -28.14 -36.82 7.95
CA MET A 132 -26.96 -37.69 8.04
C MET A 132 -26.53 -38.20 6.67
N ALA A 133 -25.24 -38.49 6.48
CA ALA A 133 -24.72 -39.17 5.30
C ALA A 133 -23.89 -40.39 5.71
N PHE A 134 -23.91 -41.43 4.86
CA PHE A 134 -23.04 -42.59 4.97
C PHE A 134 -21.59 -42.16 4.75
N VAL A 135 -20.71 -42.49 5.69
CA VAL A 135 -19.27 -42.15 5.64
C VAL A 135 -18.48 -43.31 5.11
N GLU A 136 -18.56 -44.44 5.80
CA GLU A 136 -17.81 -45.65 5.48
C GLU A 136 -18.43 -46.87 6.15
N TRP A 137 -17.98 -48.04 5.71
CA TRP A 137 -18.24 -49.31 6.38
C TRP A 137 -17.19 -49.58 7.46
N GLU A 138 -17.66 -49.78 8.68
CA GLU A 138 -16.85 -50.30 9.78
C GLU A 138 -16.89 -51.83 9.79
N VAL A 139 -15.72 -52.45 9.77
CA VAL A 139 -15.59 -53.90 10.01
C VAL A 139 -15.52 -54.13 11.51
N VAL A 140 -16.66 -54.48 12.10
CA VAL A 140 -16.78 -54.74 13.55
C VAL A 140 -16.12 -56.08 13.92
N HIS A 141 -16.21 -57.08 13.03
CA HIS A 141 -15.56 -58.38 13.20
C HIS A 141 -15.29 -59.05 11.85
N GLY A 142 -14.22 -59.84 11.80
CA GLY A 142 -13.77 -60.56 10.61
C GLY A 142 -12.65 -59.82 9.86
N ASN A 143 -11.85 -60.57 9.10
CA ASN A 143 -10.77 -60.00 8.28
C ASN A 143 -11.22 -59.97 6.82
N VAL A 144 -11.73 -58.81 6.39
CA VAL A 144 -12.30 -58.62 5.05
C VAL A 144 -11.78 -57.32 4.42
N THR A 145 -11.55 -57.36 3.11
CA THR A 145 -11.28 -56.16 2.30
C THR A 145 -12.51 -55.89 1.44
N LEU A 146 -13.13 -54.71 1.63
CA LEU A 146 -14.23 -54.24 0.81
C LEU A 146 -13.69 -53.66 -0.50
N GLU A 147 -14.43 -53.83 -1.61
CA GLU A 147 -14.06 -53.23 -2.90
C GLU A 147 -13.99 -51.70 -2.82
N ASP A 148 -14.94 -51.09 -2.12
CA ASP A 148 -14.94 -49.68 -1.74
C ASP A 148 -15.65 -49.51 -0.39
N ALA A 149 -14.90 -49.24 0.67
CA ALA A 149 -15.46 -49.05 2.00
C ALA A 149 -16.24 -47.73 2.14
N THR A 150 -16.03 -46.76 1.23
CA THR A 150 -16.68 -45.44 1.24
C THR A 150 -17.93 -45.35 0.37
N SER A 151 -18.27 -46.44 -0.32
CA SER A 151 -19.52 -46.57 -1.07
C SER A 151 -20.61 -47.25 -0.23
N SER A 152 -21.80 -46.62 -0.16
CA SER A 152 -22.96 -47.16 0.55
C SER A 152 -23.44 -48.51 -0.01
N ASN A 153 -23.09 -48.80 -1.26
CA ASN A 153 -23.23 -50.12 -1.88
C ASN A 153 -21.84 -50.64 -2.22
N THR A 154 -21.43 -51.76 -1.63
CA THR A 154 -20.11 -52.33 -1.86
C THR A 154 -20.18 -53.85 -1.91
N SER A 155 -19.10 -54.46 -2.32
CA SER A 155 -19.00 -55.91 -2.34
C SER A 155 -17.67 -56.38 -1.77
N PHE A 156 -17.62 -57.65 -1.40
CA PHE A 156 -16.39 -58.32 -1.00
C PHE A 156 -16.47 -59.82 -1.30
N ALA A 157 -15.32 -60.49 -1.35
CA ALA A 157 -15.27 -61.94 -1.38
C ALA A 157 -15.34 -62.48 0.05
N MET A 158 -16.31 -63.35 0.32
CA MET A 158 -16.53 -63.95 1.65
C MET A 158 -15.24 -64.60 2.17
N PRO A 159 -14.67 -64.15 3.31
CA PRO A 159 -13.45 -64.71 3.87
C PRO A 159 -13.69 -66.08 4.52
N GLU A 160 -12.64 -66.67 5.10
CA GLU A 160 -12.82 -67.76 6.07
C GLU A 160 -13.42 -67.17 7.34
N GLY A 161 -14.68 -67.50 7.57
CA GLY A 161 -15.42 -67.16 8.77
C GLY A 161 -16.44 -66.04 8.65
N CYS A 162 -17.06 -65.65 9.77
CA CYS A 162 -18.11 -64.64 9.83
C CYS A 162 -17.56 -63.23 9.68
N VAL A 163 -18.40 -62.35 9.13
CA VAL A 163 -18.11 -60.92 8.98
C VAL A 163 -19.24 -60.14 9.63
N VAL A 164 -18.91 -59.15 10.44
CA VAL A 164 -19.88 -58.21 11.00
C VAL A 164 -19.54 -56.82 10.50
N LEU A 165 -20.44 -56.23 9.74
CA LEU A 165 -20.33 -54.89 9.19
C LEU A 165 -21.37 -53.97 9.80
N ARG A 166 -21.01 -52.70 9.94
CA ARG A 166 -21.94 -51.63 10.29
C ARG A 166 -21.61 -50.38 9.45
N PRO A 167 -22.60 -49.69 8.88
CA PRO A 167 -22.38 -48.41 8.25
C PRO A 167 -22.16 -47.34 9.33
N VAL A 168 -21.18 -46.47 9.11
CA VAL A 168 -20.93 -45.27 9.91
C VAL A 168 -21.65 -44.11 9.24
N TYR A 169 -22.51 -43.43 10.00
CA TYR A 169 -23.21 -42.23 9.54
C TYR A 169 -22.76 -41.01 10.33
N ALA A 170 -22.64 -39.87 9.65
CA ALA A 170 -22.26 -38.61 10.27
C ALA A 170 -23.18 -37.45 9.84
N PRO A 171 -23.35 -36.42 10.70
CA PRO A 171 -24.15 -35.24 10.36
C PRO A 171 -23.57 -34.51 9.14
N ILE A 172 -24.45 -34.11 8.22
CA ILE A 172 -24.11 -33.30 7.05
C ILE A 172 -23.93 -31.85 7.49
N ILE A 173 -22.74 -31.31 7.25
CA ILE A 173 -22.42 -29.89 7.47
C ILE A 173 -22.69 -29.09 6.19
N ALA A 174 -22.41 -29.69 5.02
CA ALA A 174 -22.68 -29.05 3.75
C ALA A 174 -22.89 -30.07 2.63
N LYS A 175 -23.62 -29.63 1.62
CA LYS A 175 -23.89 -30.39 0.39
C LYS A 175 -23.32 -29.64 -0.80
N VAL A 176 -22.49 -30.31 -1.58
CA VAL A 176 -21.91 -29.80 -2.82
C VAL A 176 -22.63 -30.41 -4.00
N THR A 177 -23.07 -29.59 -4.95
CA THR A 177 -23.67 -30.03 -6.22
C THR A 177 -22.85 -29.47 -7.37
N SER A 178 -22.30 -30.34 -8.22
CA SER A 178 -21.54 -29.93 -9.41
C SER A 178 -22.46 -29.51 -10.57
N THR A 179 -21.89 -28.99 -11.66
CA THR A 179 -22.65 -28.59 -12.84
C THR A 179 -23.41 -29.73 -13.53
N ASN A 180 -22.93 -30.97 -13.39
CA ASN A 180 -23.55 -32.15 -14.00
C ASN A 180 -24.69 -32.73 -13.13
N GLY A 181 -24.93 -32.16 -11.95
CA GLY A 181 -25.96 -32.57 -10.98
C GLY A 181 -25.49 -33.61 -9.95
N GLU A 182 -24.22 -34.01 -9.98
CA GLU A 182 -23.62 -34.91 -8.99
C GLU A 182 -23.55 -34.24 -7.62
N GLN A 183 -23.94 -35.01 -6.59
CA GLN A 183 -24.02 -34.54 -5.20
C GLN A 183 -22.93 -35.18 -4.36
N ARG A 184 -22.27 -34.34 -3.55
CA ARG A 184 -21.24 -34.72 -2.59
C ARG A 184 -21.57 -34.12 -1.23
N TYR A 185 -21.14 -34.77 -0.16
CA TYR A 185 -21.46 -34.36 1.20
C TYR A 185 -20.19 -34.07 1.98
N ILE A 186 -20.25 -33.07 2.85
CA ILE A 186 -19.24 -32.79 3.86
C ILE A 186 -19.89 -33.12 5.19
N VAL A 187 -19.27 -34.02 5.94
CA VAL A 187 -19.80 -34.51 7.22
C VAL A 187 -18.88 -34.18 8.40
N TYR A 188 -19.45 -34.19 9.60
CA TYR A 188 -18.71 -34.05 10.86
C TYR A 188 -18.33 -35.42 11.45
N SER A 189 -17.04 -35.76 11.54
CA SER A 189 -16.55 -37.02 12.13
C SER A 189 -16.13 -36.91 13.60
N GLY A 190 -16.57 -35.86 14.31
CA GLY A 190 -16.26 -35.64 15.73
C GLY A 190 -15.02 -34.79 15.97
N GLU A 191 -13.95 -35.02 15.21
CA GLU A 191 -12.70 -34.23 15.29
C GLU A 191 -12.32 -33.60 13.94
N TYR A 192 -12.85 -34.11 12.82
CA TYR A 192 -12.54 -33.64 11.47
C TYR A 192 -13.80 -33.47 10.60
N ALA A 193 -13.73 -32.62 9.58
CA ALA A 193 -14.69 -32.65 8.49
C ALA A 193 -14.15 -33.56 7.38
N ILE A 194 -14.95 -34.53 6.93
CA ILE A 194 -14.53 -35.49 5.88
C ILE A 194 -15.32 -35.20 4.61
N PRO A 195 -14.66 -34.91 3.48
CA PRO A 195 -15.32 -34.85 2.19
C PRO A 195 -15.64 -36.27 1.73
N ILE A 196 -16.90 -36.53 1.41
CA ILE A 196 -17.36 -37.81 0.89
C ILE A 196 -17.47 -37.69 -0.63
N ASN A 197 -16.76 -38.57 -1.35
CA ASN A 197 -16.70 -38.67 -2.82
C ASN A 197 -16.00 -37.48 -3.54
N THR A 198 -14.69 -37.29 -3.34
CA THR A 198 -13.90 -36.31 -4.12
C THR A 198 -12.91 -36.97 -5.08
N ASN A 199 -12.87 -36.50 -6.33
CA ASN A 199 -11.74 -36.77 -7.22
C ASN A 199 -10.53 -35.87 -6.83
N PRO A 200 -9.27 -36.31 -7.04
CA PRO A 200 -8.06 -35.55 -6.67
C PRO A 200 -7.89 -34.15 -7.31
N GLY A 201 -8.79 -33.75 -8.22
CA GLY A 201 -8.80 -32.46 -8.91
C GLY A 201 -9.92 -31.52 -8.51
N ASP A 202 -10.82 -31.88 -7.58
CA ASP A 202 -11.98 -31.06 -7.18
C ASP A 202 -11.82 -30.59 -5.73
N LEU A 203 -10.77 -29.79 -5.46
CA LEU A 203 -10.41 -29.45 -4.09
C LEU A 203 -11.36 -28.39 -3.49
N ILE A 204 -12.44 -28.85 -2.86
CA ILE A 204 -13.14 -28.12 -1.79
C ILE A 204 -12.61 -28.73 -0.49
N GLU A 205 -11.65 -28.05 0.14
CA GLU A 205 -11.06 -28.51 1.38
C GLU A 205 -11.69 -27.73 2.53
N ILE A 206 -12.41 -28.43 3.40
CA ILE A 206 -12.74 -27.89 4.71
C ILE A 206 -11.65 -28.36 5.67
N VAL A 207 -10.72 -27.47 6.00
CA VAL A 207 -9.60 -27.77 6.91
C VAL A 207 -10.10 -27.56 8.35
N PRO A 208 -10.17 -28.60 9.18
CA PRO A 208 -10.36 -28.40 10.62
C PRO A 208 -9.10 -27.74 11.20
N GLN A 209 -9.32 -26.74 12.06
CA GLN A 209 -8.27 -26.13 12.88
C GLN A 209 -8.26 -26.84 14.25
N ASP A 210 -7.07 -27.05 14.82
CA ASP A 210 -6.90 -27.87 16.05
C ASP A 210 -7.69 -27.30 17.25
N GLY A 211 -8.65 -28.07 17.77
CA GLY A 211 -9.32 -27.84 19.05
C GLY A 211 -10.35 -26.70 19.08
N ASN A 212 -11.63 -27.02 19.33
CA ASN A 212 -12.77 -26.08 19.46
C ASN A 212 -12.98 -25.04 18.33
N ASP A 213 -12.14 -25.02 17.31
CA ASP A 213 -12.23 -24.10 16.18
C ASP A 213 -13.18 -24.64 15.10
N LEU A 214 -13.82 -23.73 14.35
CA LEU A 214 -14.80 -24.11 13.33
C LEU A 214 -14.11 -24.62 12.06
N PRO A 215 -14.80 -25.42 11.23
CA PRO A 215 -14.28 -25.86 9.93
C PRO A 215 -13.95 -24.69 8.99
N ALA A 216 -12.72 -24.61 8.48
CA ALA A 216 -12.26 -23.57 7.55
C ALA A 216 -12.47 -23.97 6.08
N LEU A 217 -13.32 -23.25 5.35
CA LEU A 217 -13.64 -23.52 3.94
C LEU A 217 -12.59 -22.93 2.99
N LYS A 218 -11.89 -23.79 2.24
CA LYS A 218 -11.04 -23.44 1.08
C LYS A 218 -11.68 -23.98 -0.19
N ILE A 219 -12.07 -23.07 -1.10
CA ILE A 219 -12.70 -23.42 -2.36
C ILE A 219 -11.66 -23.22 -3.48
N TYR A 220 -11.14 -24.31 -4.05
CA TYR A 220 -10.27 -24.33 -5.24
C TYR A 220 -10.89 -25.15 -6.38
N PRO A 221 -12.12 -24.87 -6.83
CA PRO A 221 -12.79 -25.77 -7.75
C PRO A 221 -12.33 -25.46 -9.18
N PHE A 222 -11.97 -26.48 -9.96
CA PHE A 222 -11.67 -26.32 -11.39
C PHE A 222 -12.96 -26.20 -12.24
N GLU A 223 -14.14 -26.26 -11.60
CA GLU A 223 -15.46 -26.14 -12.19
C GLU A 223 -16.45 -25.36 -11.30
N SER A 224 -17.60 -24.97 -11.85
CA SER A 224 -18.68 -24.30 -11.12
C SER A 224 -19.44 -25.25 -10.19
N VAL A 225 -19.68 -24.86 -8.93
CA VAL A 225 -20.39 -25.70 -7.93
C VAL A 225 -21.45 -24.92 -7.14
N THR A 226 -22.45 -25.61 -6.61
CA THR A 226 -23.38 -25.08 -5.59
C THR A 226 -23.09 -25.72 -4.23
N LEU A 227 -22.76 -24.90 -3.25
CA LEU A 227 -22.52 -25.28 -1.86
C LEU A 227 -23.72 -24.86 -1.01
N ASP A 228 -24.45 -25.84 -0.49
CA ASP A 228 -25.57 -25.65 0.43
C ASP A 228 -25.12 -25.98 1.86
N LEU A 229 -25.17 -25.01 2.77
CA LEU A 229 -24.68 -25.14 4.14
C LEU A 229 -25.72 -25.76 5.10
N ALA A 230 -26.90 -26.17 4.62
CA ALA A 230 -27.92 -26.85 5.42
C ALA A 230 -28.35 -26.12 6.73
N GLY A 231 -28.15 -24.80 6.81
CA GLY A 231 -28.42 -23.97 7.99
C GLY A 231 -27.23 -23.81 8.94
N GLU A 232 -26.12 -24.50 8.69
CA GLU A 232 -24.94 -24.52 9.56
C GLU A 232 -24.09 -23.25 9.46
N THR A 233 -23.22 -23.06 10.45
CA THR A 233 -22.21 -22.00 10.46
C THR A 233 -20.86 -22.55 10.03
N VAL A 234 -20.28 -21.98 8.97
CA VAL A 234 -18.98 -22.38 8.42
C VAL A 234 -18.00 -21.22 8.45
N GLU A 235 -16.75 -21.50 8.82
CA GLU A 235 -15.69 -20.50 8.93
C GLU A 235 -14.90 -20.38 7.62
N PHE A 236 -14.50 -19.16 7.27
CA PHE A 236 -13.78 -18.82 6.04
C PHE A 236 -12.35 -18.45 6.40
N GLU A 237 -11.37 -19.25 5.96
CA GLU A 237 -9.95 -18.90 6.08
C GLU A 237 -9.48 -18.08 4.89
N GLN A 238 -9.05 -16.85 5.18
CA GLN A 238 -8.26 -15.81 4.47
C GLN A 238 -8.15 -15.72 2.93
N TYR A 239 -8.50 -16.72 2.11
CA TYR A 239 -8.42 -16.69 0.66
C TYR A 239 -9.46 -17.63 0.05
N VAL A 240 -10.68 -17.13 -0.19
CA VAL A 240 -11.59 -17.85 -1.09
C VAL A 240 -11.24 -17.41 -2.50
N THR A 241 -10.84 -18.34 -3.34
CA THR A 241 -10.64 -18.07 -4.76
C THR A 241 -11.68 -18.86 -5.52
N PRO A 242 -12.95 -18.41 -5.55
CA PRO A 242 -13.95 -19.10 -6.35
C PRO A 242 -13.51 -19.00 -7.81
N CYS A 243 -13.20 -20.13 -8.42
CA CYS A 243 -12.96 -20.24 -9.85
C CYS A 243 -14.27 -20.71 -10.51
N GLY A 244 -14.67 -20.10 -11.63
CA GLY A 244 -15.94 -20.43 -12.31
C GLY A 244 -17.18 -19.71 -11.73
N THR A 245 -18.38 -20.21 -12.03
CA THR A 245 -19.70 -19.71 -11.57
C THR A 245 -20.21 -20.49 -10.36
N SER A 246 -19.70 -20.19 -9.18
CA SER A 246 -20.06 -20.90 -7.93
C SER A 246 -21.24 -20.26 -7.20
N ARG A 247 -21.99 -21.04 -6.41
CA ARG A 247 -23.08 -20.58 -5.52
C ARG A 247 -22.85 -21.09 -4.10
N ILE A 248 -23.10 -20.26 -3.09
CA ILE A 248 -23.15 -20.62 -1.67
C ILE A 248 -24.53 -20.26 -1.14
N GLN A 249 -25.16 -21.17 -0.40
CA GLN A 249 -26.53 -20.95 0.07
C GLN A 249 -26.87 -21.58 1.42
N ASN A 250 -27.97 -21.09 2.03
CA ASN A 250 -28.67 -21.68 3.17
C ASN A 250 -27.79 -21.92 4.41
N GLY A 251 -27.37 -20.86 5.10
CA GLY A 251 -26.56 -20.99 6.33
C GLY A 251 -25.88 -19.71 6.77
N THR A 252 -24.83 -19.84 7.58
CA THR A 252 -24.03 -18.71 8.07
C THR A 252 -22.57 -18.88 7.67
N ILE A 253 -21.97 -17.82 7.15
CA ILE A 253 -20.53 -17.75 6.88
C ILE A 253 -19.86 -16.76 7.83
N ARG A 254 -18.73 -17.16 8.41
CA ARG A 254 -17.99 -16.41 9.43
C ARG A 254 -16.50 -16.35 9.11
N ALA A 255 -15.77 -15.31 9.52
CA ALA A 255 -14.31 -15.30 9.47
C ALA A 255 -13.63 -15.81 10.75
N PHE A 256 -12.51 -16.51 10.60
CA PHE A 256 -11.65 -17.00 11.70
C PHE A 256 -11.09 -15.87 12.58
N PHE A 257 -10.63 -14.79 11.96
CA PHE A 257 -10.18 -13.60 12.66
C PHE A 257 -11.15 -12.44 12.40
N SER A 258 -11.43 -11.65 13.45
CA SER A 258 -12.07 -10.34 13.29
C SER A 258 -11.28 -9.53 12.25
N HIS A 259 -11.96 -9.08 11.18
CA HIS A 259 -11.42 -8.30 10.06
C HIS A 259 -10.75 -9.09 8.92
N SER A 260 -11.28 -10.27 8.55
CA SER A 260 -10.72 -11.05 7.44
C SER A 260 -11.24 -10.57 6.08
N ASN A 261 -10.32 -10.42 5.11
CA ASN A 261 -10.65 -10.08 3.73
C ASN A 261 -11.16 -11.31 2.97
N VAL A 262 -12.30 -11.18 2.29
CA VAL A 262 -12.77 -12.15 1.29
C VAL A 262 -12.25 -11.73 -0.07
N LEU A 263 -11.47 -12.58 -0.73
CA LEU A 263 -11.11 -12.40 -2.13
C LEU A 263 -12.17 -13.07 -3.03
N ILE A 264 -12.46 -12.50 -4.19
CA ILE A 264 -13.34 -13.11 -5.19
C ILE A 264 -12.68 -12.94 -6.56
N SER A 265 -12.21 -14.03 -7.14
CA SER A 265 -11.49 -14.06 -8.43
C SER A 265 -12.32 -14.60 -9.60
N GLY A 266 -13.56 -15.01 -9.36
CA GLY A 266 -14.50 -15.56 -10.35
C GLY A 266 -15.95 -15.19 -10.06
N ASP A 267 -16.89 -15.87 -10.70
CA ASP A 267 -18.31 -15.59 -10.52
C ASP A 267 -18.84 -16.33 -9.27
N LEU A 268 -19.38 -15.59 -8.30
CA LEU A 268 -19.88 -16.13 -7.04
C LEU A 268 -21.32 -15.66 -6.80
N THR A 269 -22.23 -16.56 -6.44
CA THR A 269 -23.58 -16.23 -6.00
C THR A 269 -23.80 -16.59 -4.53
N LEU A 270 -24.39 -15.70 -3.74
CA LEU A 270 -24.77 -15.90 -2.33
C LEU A 270 -26.29 -15.93 -2.23
N GLU A 271 -26.89 -16.85 -1.46
CA GLU A 271 -28.36 -16.95 -1.32
C GLU A 271 -28.80 -17.52 0.04
N ASN A 272 -29.77 -16.92 0.72
CA ASN A 272 -30.23 -17.34 2.05
C ASN A 272 -29.06 -17.51 3.05
N LEU A 273 -28.18 -16.51 3.11
CA LEU A 273 -26.96 -16.55 3.91
C LEU A 273 -26.91 -15.44 4.97
N THR A 274 -26.29 -15.73 6.10
CA THR A 274 -25.88 -14.70 7.07
C THR A 274 -24.36 -14.59 7.07
N CYS A 275 -23.83 -13.41 6.80
CA CYS A 275 -22.39 -13.14 6.74
C CYS A 275 -21.95 -12.37 7.99
N ILE A 276 -21.30 -13.03 8.94
CA ILE A 276 -20.85 -12.42 10.21
C ILE A 276 -19.32 -12.31 10.27
N ASP A 277 -18.82 -11.31 10.97
CA ASP A 277 -17.38 -11.07 11.17
C ASP A 277 -16.53 -10.90 9.87
N LEU A 278 -17.19 -10.67 8.73
CA LEU A 278 -16.58 -10.43 7.41
C LEU A 278 -16.71 -8.95 7.04
N ASP A 279 -15.65 -8.16 7.27
CA ASP A 279 -15.67 -6.70 7.09
C ASP A 279 -15.32 -6.24 5.67
N ARG A 280 -14.44 -6.96 4.97
CA ARG A 280 -13.88 -6.55 3.67
C ARG A 280 -13.99 -7.63 2.60
N TRP A 281 -14.49 -7.24 1.44
CA TRP A 281 -14.74 -8.07 0.27
C TRP A 281 -14.03 -7.46 -0.95
N TYR A 282 -12.96 -8.08 -1.41
CA TYR A 282 -12.24 -7.70 -2.61
C TYR A 282 -12.75 -8.53 -3.79
N VAL A 283 -13.36 -7.88 -4.77
CA VAL A 283 -13.87 -8.50 -6.01
C VAL A 283 -12.94 -8.11 -7.15
N ASP A 284 -12.21 -9.07 -7.71
CA ASP A 284 -11.29 -8.84 -8.82
C ASP A 284 -12.00 -8.16 -10.02
N PRO A 285 -11.31 -7.33 -10.82
CA PRO A 285 -11.91 -6.60 -11.94
C PRO A 285 -12.67 -7.47 -12.97
N THR A 286 -12.30 -8.74 -13.06
CA THR A 286 -12.90 -9.72 -13.98
C THR A 286 -13.97 -10.60 -13.32
N ALA A 287 -14.19 -10.46 -12.02
CA ALA A 287 -15.08 -11.30 -11.23
C ALA A 287 -16.48 -10.68 -11.08
N THR A 288 -17.49 -11.55 -10.87
CA THR A 288 -18.86 -11.14 -10.56
C THR A 288 -19.32 -11.71 -9.22
N LEU A 289 -19.69 -10.86 -8.27
CA LEU A 289 -20.42 -11.28 -7.07
C LEU A 289 -21.93 -11.05 -7.24
N VAL A 290 -22.77 -12.05 -7.00
CA VAL A 290 -24.23 -11.95 -7.02
C VAL A 290 -24.76 -12.16 -5.60
N VAL A 291 -25.33 -11.14 -4.98
CA VAL A 291 -25.99 -11.22 -3.67
C VAL A 291 -27.50 -11.44 -3.89
N SER A 292 -27.94 -12.69 -3.77
CA SER A 292 -29.34 -13.10 -4.00
C SER A 292 -30.22 -12.86 -2.77
N ASN A 293 -31.38 -13.53 -2.73
CA ASN A 293 -32.39 -13.39 -1.69
C ASN A 293 -31.86 -13.72 -0.28
N ASN A 294 -32.37 -13.01 0.73
CA ASN A 294 -32.13 -13.29 2.15
C ASN A 294 -30.64 -13.41 2.54
N VAL A 295 -29.76 -12.65 1.87
CA VAL A 295 -28.37 -12.50 2.31
C VAL A 295 -28.26 -11.31 3.25
N THR A 296 -27.66 -11.49 4.43
CA THR A 296 -27.52 -10.43 5.44
C THR A 296 -26.07 -10.22 5.86
N PHE A 297 -25.70 -8.96 6.13
CA PHE A 297 -24.39 -8.57 6.67
C PHE A 297 -24.59 -7.81 7.98
N PRO A 298 -24.78 -8.50 9.13
CA PRO A 298 -25.16 -7.85 10.38
C PRO A 298 -24.18 -6.78 10.89
N ASN A 299 -22.88 -6.94 10.58
CA ASN A 299 -21.81 -6.01 10.97
C ASN A 299 -21.43 -5.03 9.85
N GLY A 300 -22.19 -4.99 8.74
CA GLY A 300 -21.82 -4.28 7.52
C GLY A 300 -20.79 -5.03 6.67
N ALA A 301 -20.61 -4.58 5.43
CA ALA A 301 -19.62 -5.12 4.49
C ALA A 301 -19.04 -4.00 3.63
N ARG A 302 -17.71 -3.99 3.49
CA ARG A 302 -16.97 -3.06 2.63
C ARG A 302 -16.49 -3.80 1.38
N PHE A 303 -16.77 -3.27 0.20
CA PHE A 303 -16.40 -3.89 -1.07
C PHE A 303 -15.32 -3.08 -1.81
N SER A 304 -14.34 -3.75 -2.42
CA SER A 304 -13.24 -3.16 -3.20
C SER A 304 -12.82 -4.06 -4.37
N GLY A 305 -11.82 -3.67 -5.18
CA GLY A 305 -11.21 -4.53 -6.21
C GLY A 305 -11.67 -4.33 -7.66
N GLY A 306 -12.68 -3.50 -7.93
CA GLY A 306 -13.07 -3.09 -9.28
C GLY A 306 -13.94 -4.08 -10.07
N GLY A 307 -14.27 -5.25 -9.50
CA GLY A 307 -15.18 -6.24 -10.09
C GLY A 307 -16.66 -5.85 -10.11
N THR A 308 -17.49 -6.73 -10.66
CA THR A 308 -18.94 -6.51 -10.81
C THR A 308 -19.70 -7.07 -9.61
N ILE A 309 -20.64 -6.31 -9.04
CA ILE A 309 -21.55 -6.80 -8.00
C ILE A 309 -22.99 -6.70 -8.50
N LYS A 310 -23.77 -7.76 -8.32
CA LYS A 310 -25.15 -7.93 -8.78
C LYS A 310 -26.04 -8.33 -7.60
N THR A 311 -27.33 -8.02 -7.65
CA THR A 311 -28.32 -8.52 -6.66
C THR A 311 -29.50 -9.18 -7.36
N ALA A 312 -30.05 -10.27 -6.83
CA ALA A 312 -31.25 -10.91 -7.38
C ALA A 312 -32.52 -10.23 -6.87
N CYS A 313 -33.52 -10.01 -7.73
CA CYS A 313 -34.81 -9.39 -7.38
C CYS A 313 -35.90 -10.47 -7.27
N THR A 314 -36.69 -10.47 -6.19
CA THR A 314 -37.82 -11.37 -5.94
C THR A 314 -39.14 -10.63 -5.78
N ASP A 315 -39.72 -10.16 -6.88
CA ASP A 315 -41.16 -9.88 -6.94
C ASP A 315 -41.82 -10.81 -7.97
N ALA A 316 -42.38 -11.90 -7.45
CA ALA A 316 -43.17 -12.85 -8.23
C ALA A 316 -44.54 -12.24 -8.57
N GLY A 317 -44.56 -11.48 -9.66
CA GLY A 317 -45.79 -11.01 -10.30
C GLY A 317 -45.56 -10.79 -11.79
N ASN A 318 -45.77 -11.84 -12.60
CA ASN A 318 -45.93 -11.83 -14.06
C ASN A 318 -44.75 -12.01 -15.03
N TYR A 319 -43.49 -12.16 -14.63
CA TYR A 319 -42.46 -12.55 -15.60
C TYR A 319 -41.52 -13.60 -15.02
N GLY A 320 -41.70 -14.85 -15.48
CA GLY A 320 -40.73 -15.91 -15.26
C GLY A 320 -39.41 -15.58 -15.97
N ASN A 321 -38.31 -15.79 -15.25
CA ASN A 321 -36.89 -15.64 -15.62
C ASN A 321 -36.19 -14.44 -14.96
N SER A 322 -35.07 -14.77 -14.31
CA SER A 322 -34.21 -13.95 -13.47
C SER A 322 -33.79 -12.61 -14.07
N VAL A 323 -33.83 -11.56 -13.27
CA VAL A 323 -33.37 -10.21 -13.62
C VAL A 323 -31.93 -10.01 -13.13
N THR A 324 -31.03 -9.55 -14.01
CA THR A 324 -29.62 -9.24 -13.72
C THR A 324 -29.48 -7.73 -13.44
N VAL A 325 -28.94 -7.35 -12.28
CA VAL A 325 -28.54 -5.95 -11.99
C VAL A 325 -27.02 -5.85 -12.17
N GLU A 326 -26.51 -4.98 -13.04
CA GLU A 326 -25.06 -4.75 -13.21
C GLU A 326 -24.61 -3.50 -12.43
N LYS A 327 -23.62 -3.63 -11.54
CA LYS A 327 -22.88 -2.49 -10.98
C LYS A 327 -21.49 -2.44 -11.63
N GLN A 328 -21.20 -1.39 -12.39
CA GLN A 328 -19.84 -1.14 -12.92
C GLN A 328 -19.05 -0.20 -12.00
N HIS A 329 -17.80 -0.60 -11.75
CA HIS A 329 -16.66 0.19 -11.24
C HIS A 329 -16.75 0.74 -9.81
N ILE A 330 -15.97 0.14 -8.90
CA ILE A 330 -15.60 0.71 -7.60
C ILE A 330 -14.07 0.83 -7.58
N TRP A 331 -13.54 2.05 -7.69
CA TRP A 331 -12.09 2.30 -7.64
C TRP A 331 -11.56 2.67 -6.26
N ASN A 332 -12.37 2.78 -5.20
CA ASN A 332 -11.90 2.97 -3.81
C ASN A 332 -12.96 2.55 -2.76
N GLU A 333 -12.48 2.24 -1.53
CA GLU A 333 -13.25 1.78 -0.37
C GLU A 333 -14.52 2.64 -0.14
N GLY A 334 -15.70 2.06 -0.37
CA GLY A 334 -16.99 2.69 -0.07
C GLY A 334 -17.76 1.90 0.98
N GLU A 335 -18.17 2.58 2.06
CA GLU A 335 -19.17 2.06 3.00
C GLU A 335 -20.57 2.22 2.40
N PHE A 336 -21.41 1.19 2.49
CA PHE A 336 -22.82 1.27 2.11
C PHE A 336 -23.64 1.74 3.31
N GLU A 337 -24.19 2.95 3.26
CA GLU A 337 -25.21 3.37 4.22
C GLU A 337 -26.60 2.84 3.80
N LYS A 338 -27.39 2.43 4.79
CA LYS A 338 -28.75 1.90 4.62
C LYS A 338 -29.63 2.88 3.81
N GLY A 339 -30.23 2.42 2.70
CA GLY A 339 -31.13 3.24 1.86
C GLY A 339 -30.52 3.84 0.58
N GLN A 340 -29.28 3.50 0.21
CA GLN A 340 -28.60 4.02 -0.99
C GLN A 340 -28.65 3.10 -2.23
N VAL A 341 -29.34 1.96 -2.18
CA VAL A 341 -29.27 0.94 -3.25
C VAL A 341 -30.36 1.15 -4.29
N VAL A 342 -29.94 1.38 -5.54
CA VAL A 342 -30.78 1.60 -6.73
C VAL A 342 -30.62 0.40 -7.67
N TYR A 343 -31.70 -0.34 -7.91
CA TYR A 343 -31.71 -1.58 -8.71
C TYR A 343 -32.27 -1.29 -10.10
N THR A 344 -31.60 -1.58 -11.23
CA THR A 344 -32.22 -1.52 -12.58
C THR A 344 -32.42 -2.92 -13.15
N CYS A 345 -33.65 -3.24 -13.52
CA CYS A 345 -34.05 -4.50 -14.14
C CYS A 345 -33.65 -4.55 -15.62
N THR A 346 -32.68 -5.38 -16.01
CA THR A 346 -32.26 -5.52 -17.43
C THR A 346 -33.32 -6.13 -18.36
N ALA A 347 -34.30 -6.87 -17.83
CA ALA A 347 -35.37 -7.46 -18.64
C ALA A 347 -36.53 -6.49 -18.93
N CYS A 348 -36.77 -5.54 -18.02
CA CYS A 348 -37.98 -4.71 -18.01
C CYS A 348 -37.71 -3.19 -17.98
N GLY A 349 -36.48 -2.77 -17.70
CA GLY A 349 -36.07 -1.37 -17.63
C GLY A 349 -36.47 -0.66 -16.34
N ASP A 350 -37.21 -1.32 -15.43
CA ASP A 350 -37.65 -0.72 -14.17
C ASP A 350 -36.51 -0.61 -13.16
N THR A 351 -36.40 0.55 -12.51
CA THR A 351 -35.44 0.77 -11.45
C THR A 351 -36.15 0.93 -10.08
N ARG A 352 -35.61 0.44 -8.94
CA ARG A 352 -36.22 0.55 -7.59
C ARG A 352 -35.22 0.82 -6.46
N THR A 353 -35.70 1.24 -5.29
CA THR A 353 -34.94 1.34 -4.02
C THR A 353 -35.63 0.54 -2.91
N GLU A 354 -34.91 0.20 -1.84
CA GLU A 354 -35.44 -0.53 -0.69
C GLU A 354 -36.56 0.27 0.01
N GLY A 355 -37.81 -0.22 -0.09
CA GLY A 355 -38.99 0.36 0.55
C GLY A 355 -39.75 1.37 -0.33
N ASP A 356 -41.03 1.09 -0.53
CA ASP A 356 -42.05 1.89 -1.22
C ASP A 356 -42.09 1.83 -2.77
N ASN A 357 -43.30 1.57 -3.29
CA ASN A 357 -43.69 1.52 -4.70
C ASN A 357 -43.46 2.87 -5.43
N LEU A 358 -42.22 3.27 -5.60
CA LEU A 358 -41.82 4.54 -6.21
C LEU A 358 -41.43 4.31 -7.67
N VAL A 359 -41.99 5.10 -8.59
CA VAL A 359 -41.55 5.14 -10.00
C VAL A 359 -40.25 5.94 -10.06
N LEU A 360 -39.28 5.57 -10.89
CA LEU A 360 -38.08 6.40 -11.05
C LEU A 360 -38.24 7.42 -12.15
N GLY A 361 -38.00 8.67 -11.79
CA GLY A 361 -38.01 9.80 -12.71
C GLY A 361 -36.61 10.11 -13.22
N ASN A 362 -36.53 10.59 -14.46
CA ASN A 362 -35.28 11.04 -15.06
C ASN A 362 -34.69 12.21 -14.27
N VAL A 363 -33.37 12.23 -14.12
CA VAL A 363 -32.64 13.35 -13.55
C VAL A 363 -31.61 13.78 -14.57
N ASP A 364 -31.62 15.06 -14.94
CA ASP A 364 -30.68 15.65 -15.89
C ASP A 364 -29.96 16.84 -15.26
N ILE A 365 -28.66 16.95 -15.55
CA ILE A 365 -27.80 18.05 -15.15
C ILE A 365 -26.95 18.35 -16.38
N GLU A 366 -27.05 19.56 -16.90
CA GLU A 366 -26.29 20.03 -18.05
C GLU A 366 -25.66 21.38 -17.72
N PHE A 367 -24.36 21.51 -17.99
CA PHE A 367 -23.64 22.78 -17.88
C PHE A 367 -23.71 23.52 -19.20
N GLY A 368 -23.86 24.84 -19.14
CA GLY A 368 -23.63 25.70 -20.29
C GLY A 368 -22.14 25.88 -20.54
N ASN A 369 -21.77 26.24 -21.78
CA ASN A 369 -20.44 26.77 -22.04
C ASN A 369 -20.43 28.25 -21.66
N VAL A 370 -19.65 28.62 -20.65
CA VAL A 370 -19.56 29.99 -20.16
C VAL A 370 -18.11 30.42 -19.94
N ASP A 371 -17.79 31.63 -20.40
CA ASP A 371 -16.53 32.31 -20.10
C ASP A 371 -16.77 33.29 -18.96
N LEU A 372 -16.12 33.05 -17.82
CA LEU A 372 -16.25 33.91 -16.64
C LEU A 372 -15.03 34.81 -16.49
N THR A 373 -15.24 36.03 -16.01
CA THR A 373 -14.18 36.95 -15.60
C THR A 373 -14.48 37.41 -14.18
N TYR A 374 -13.46 37.48 -13.33
CA TYR A 374 -13.62 37.88 -11.94
C TYR A 374 -14.28 39.26 -11.82
N ASP A 375 -15.43 39.32 -11.16
CA ASP A 375 -16.19 40.54 -10.90
C ASP A 375 -16.54 40.74 -9.41
N GLY A 376 -16.10 39.82 -8.56
CA GLY A 376 -16.29 39.83 -7.11
C GLY A 376 -17.70 39.48 -6.65
N ALA A 377 -18.61 39.12 -7.55
CA ALA A 377 -19.93 38.60 -7.21
C ALA A 377 -19.85 37.09 -6.91
N GLU A 378 -20.77 36.60 -6.08
CA GLU A 378 -20.93 35.16 -5.88
C GLU A 378 -21.42 34.52 -7.18
N ILE A 379 -20.74 33.46 -7.62
CA ILE A 379 -21.16 32.68 -8.78
C ILE A 379 -22.42 31.90 -8.44
N THR A 380 -23.38 31.91 -9.34
CA THR A 380 -24.65 31.20 -9.23
C THR A 380 -24.76 30.07 -10.27
N ALA A 381 -25.72 29.17 -10.09
CA ALA A 381 -26.05 28.15 -11.09
C ALA A 381 -26.37 28.76 -12.47
N SER A 382 -27.01 29.95 -12.49
CA SER A 382 -27.31 30.66 -13.74
C SER A 382 -26.07 31.16 -14.46
N ASP A 383 -25.03 31.58 -13.75
CA ASP A 383 -23.78 32.04 -14.34
C ASP A 383 -23.02 30.88 -15.03
N LEU A 384 -23.26 29.65 -14.57
CA LEU A 384 -22.74 28.42 -15.17
C LEU A 384 -23.59 27.91 -16.35
N GLY A 385 -24.68 28.62 -16.69
CA GLY A 385 -25.68 28.13 -17.64
C GLY A 385 -26.27 26.77 -17.24
N LEU A 386 -26.26 26.45 -15.94
CA LEU A 386 -26.62 25.13 -15.46
C LEU A 386 -28.14 24.93 -15.57
N ASN A 387 -28.53 23.83 -16.19
CA ASN A 387 -29.92 23.38 -16.25
C ASN A 387 -30.01 22.01 -15.58
N ALA A 388 -30.76 21.94 -14.48
CA ALA A 388 -31.04 20.69 -13.82
C ALA A 388 -32.54 20.41 -13.80
N LYS A 389 -32.92 19.16 -14.06
CA LYS A 389 -34.31 18.72 -14.07
C LYS A 389 -34.54 17.44 -13.29
N ARG A 390 -35.72 17.37 -12.68
CA ARG A 390 -36.36 16.13 -12.21
C ARG A 390 -37.60 15.86 -13.07
N GLY A 391 -37.46 14.94 -14.02
CA GLY A 391 -38.42 14.76 -15.10
C GLY A 391 -38.54 16.05 -15.91
N GLU A 392 -39.75 16.63 -15.95
CA GLU A 392 -40.00 17.90 -16.64
C GLU A 392 -39.85 19.14 -15.74
N THR A 393 -39.61 18.95 -14.43
CA THR A 393 -39.56 20.05 -13.46
C THR A 393 -38.14 20.59 -13.33
N ASP A 394 -37.97 21.91 -13.37
CA ASP A 394 -36.71 22.57 -13.06
C ASP A 394 -36.32 22.34 -11.59
N ALA A 395 -35.10 21.85 -11.38
CA ALA A 395 -34.51 21.53 -10.09
C ALA A 395 -33.16 22.24 -9.89
N SER A 396 -32.87 23.28 -10.68
CA SER A 396 -31.58 23.98 -10.65
C SER A 396 -31.29 24.66 -9.30
N ASN A 397 -32.33 24.98 -8.51
CA ASN A 397 -32.22 25.54 -7.17
C ASN A 397 -31.99 24.49 -6.05
N GLU A 398 -32.05 23.20 -6.36
CA GLU A 398 -31.81 22.10 -5.42
C GLU A 398 -30.38 21.54 -5.50
N ILE A 399 -29.56 22.08 -6.39
CA ILE A 399 -28.20 21.58 -6.63
C ILE A 399 -27.29 21.92 -5.47
N ALA A 400 -26.59 20.89 -4.97
CA ALA A 400 -25.42 21.04 -4.14
C ALA A 400 -24.18 21.16 -5.02
N PHE A 401 -23.38 22.20 -4.81
CA PHE A 401 -22.13 22.42 -5.52
C PHE A 401 -20.93 22.06 -4.62
N SER A 402 -19.88 21.57 -5.26
CA SER A 402 -18.53 21.53 -4.71
C SER A 402 -17.55 21.80 -5.85
N TYR A 403 -16.33 22.21 -5.52
CA TYR A 403 -15.31 22.47 -6.52
C TYR A 403 -13.93 22.05 -6.06
N THR A 404 -13.04 21.85 -7.03
CA THR A 404 -11.64 21.52 -6.79
C THR A 404 -10.76 22.36 -7.72
N PRO A 405 -9.80 23.16 -7.20
CA PRO A 405 -8.84 23.87 -8.03
C PRO A 405 -8.02 22.92 -8.89
N ILE A 406 -7.79 23.31 -10.15
CA ILE A 406 -6.89 22.62 -11.08
C ILE A 406 -5.57 23.39 -11.11
N LEU A 407 -4.50 22.74 -10.68
CA LEU A 407 -3.17 23.32 -10.62
C LEU A 407 -2.52 23.38 -12.01
N SER A 408 -1.44 24.17 -12.14
CA SER A 408 -0.77 24.40 -13.42
C SER A 408 -0.15 23.15 -14.06
N ASP A 409 0.11 22.11 -13.26
CA ASP A 409 0.59 20.81 -13.73
C ASP A 409 -0.55 19.84 -14.11
N GLY A 410 -1.81 20.29 -14.01
CA GLY A 410 -3.02 19.51 -14.29
C GLY A 410 -3.51 18.65 -13.13
N SER A 411 -2.85 18.70 -11.96
CA SER A 411 -3.30 18.02 -10.75
C SER A 411 -4.46 18.76 -10.06
N PHE A 412 -5.15 18.07 -9.15
CA PHE A 412 -6.27 18.60 -8.38
C PHE A 412 -5.83 18.92 -6.95
N ASP A 413 -6.23 20.07 -6.44
CA ASP A 413 -6.01 20.49 -5.04
C ASP A 413 -7.13 19.98 -4.11
N GLU A 414 -7.24 20.52 -2.89
CA GLU A 414 -8.31 20.19 -1.94
C GLU A 414 -9.71 20.54 -2.50
N LYS A 415 -10.66 19.63 -2.26
CA LYS A 415 -12.07 19.81 -2.62
C LYS A 415 -12.76 20.70 -1.58
N MET A 416 -13.47 21.72 -2.03
CA MET A 416 -14.23 22.66 -1.21
C MET A 416 -15.72 22.60 -1.53
N ASP A 417 -16.55 22.92 -0.55
CA ASP A 417 -18.00 23.02 -0.72
C ASP A 417 -18.41 24.36 -1.38
N GLY A 418 -19.46 24.34 -2.18
CA GLY A 418 -19.98 25.52 -2.88
C GLY A 418 -19.38 25.73 -4.28
N LEU A 419 -19.30 27.00 -4.69
CA LEU A 419 -18.73 27.43 -5.96
C LEU A 419 -17.50 28.30 -5.73
N PRO A 420 -16.52 28.30 -6.64
CA PRO A 420 -15.33 29.13 -6.51
C PRO A 420 -15.68 30.62 -6.59
N SER A 421 -14.98 31.45 -5.83
CA SER A 421 -15.11 32.92 -5.88
C SER A 421 -13.93 33.62 -6.56
N GLU A 422 -12.77 32.96 -6.61
CA GLU A 422 -11.51 33.56 -7.06
C GLU A 422 -11.21 33.23 -8.53
N ALA A 423 -10.33 34.00 -9.17
CA ALA A 423 -9.86 33.68 -10.50
C ALA A 423 -8.98 32.42 -10.49
N GLY A 424 -9.15 31.58 -11.51
CA GLY A 424 -8.47 30.29 -11.61
C GLY A 424 -9.23 29.30 -12.48
N THR A 425 -8.69 28.10 -12.56
CA THR A 425 -9.34 26.97 -13.24
C THR A 425 -9.80 25.96 -12.20
N TYR A 426 -11.04 25.51 -12.30
CA TYR A 426 -11.68 24.67 -11.29
C TYR A 426 -12.48 23.55 -11.95
N ARG A 427 -12.46 22.36 -11.34
CA ARG A 427 -13.46 21.33 -11.59
C ARG A 427 -14.64 21.54 -10.66
N VAL A 428 -15.78 21.92 -11.20
CA VAL A 428 -17.03 22.06 -10.45
C VAL A 428 -17.83 20.77 -10.56
N THR A 429 -18.31 20.28 -9.41
CA THR A 429 -19.22 19.15 -9.31
C THR A 429 -20.59 19.67 -8.89
N ALA A 430 -21.57 19.58 -9.80
CA ALA A 430 -22.97 19.82 -9.51
C ALA A 430 -23.64 18.49 -9.13
N SER A 431 -24.30 18.45 -7.98
CA SER A 431 -24.94 17.27 -7.43
C SER A 431 -26.39 17.54 -7.10
N LEU A 432 -27.30 16.80 -7.71
CA LEU A 432 -28.71 16.83 -7.33
C LEU A 432 -28.95 15.70 -6.32
N PRO A 433 -29.42 15.96 -5.09
CA PRO A 433 -29.60 14.92 -4.07
C PRO A 433 -30.81 14.03 -4.39
N THR A 434 -30.89 12.85 -3.76
CA THR A 434 -32.06 11.98 -3.89
C THR A 434 -33.29 12.64 -3.27
N THR A 435 -34.44 12.62 -3.96
CA THR A 435 -35.73 13.06 -3.40
C THR A 435 -36.88 12.19 -3.89
N ILE A 436 -38.00 12.23 -3.17
CA ILE A 436 -39.23 11.55 -3.52
C ILE A 436 -40.33 12.62 -3.65
N SER A 437 -40.98 12.68 -4.82
CA SER A 437 -42.08 13.60 -5.07
C SER A 437 -43.20 12.91 -5.84
N GLY A 438 -44.42 12.97 -5.31
CA GLY A 438 -45.61 12.45 -6.00
C GLY A 438 -45.61 10.94 -6.26
N GLY A 439 -44.89 10.15 -5.47
CA GLY A 439 -44.71 8.71 -5.73
C GLY A 439 -43.63 8.38 -6.75
N THR A 440 -42.83 9.37 -7.16
CA THR A 440 -41.67 9.22 -8.04
C THR A 440 -40.39 9.50 -7.26
N ALA A 441 -39.44 8.57 -7.26
CA ALA A 441 -38.09 8.78 -6.76
C ALA A 441 -37.23 9.43 -7.85
N TYR A 442 -36.37 10.37 -7.47
CA TYR A 442 -35.37 10.98 -8.33
C TYR A 442 -34.02 10.77 -7.64
N ILE A 443 -33.21 9.86 -8.17
CA ILE A 443 -31.95 9.44 -7.56
C ILE A 443 -30.88 10.51 -7.72
N HIS A 444 -29.96 10.53 -6.76
CA HIS A 444 -28.76 11.35 -6.84
C HIS A 444 -28.04 11.22 -8.18
N LYS A 445 -27.76 12.37 -8.81
CA LYS A 445 -26.93 12.47 -10.00
C LYS A 445 -25.90 13.56 -9.78
N SER A 446 -24.66 13.29 -10.17
CA SER A 446 -23.59 14.27 -10.15
C SER A 446 -22.99 14.42 -11.55
N THR A 447 -22.55 15.62 -11.90
CA THR A 447 -21.82 15.89 -13.14
C THR A 447 -20.68 16.85 -12.86
N ASN A 448 -19.54 16.60 -13.49
CA ASN A 448 -18.35 17.43 -13.38
C ASN A 448 -18.19 18.29 -14.62
N HIS A 449 -17.76 19.53 -14.44
CA HIS A 449 -17.41 20.44 -15.53
C HIS A 449 -16.23 21.31 -15.12
N ASP A 450 -15.28 21.48 -16.05
CA ASP A 450 -14.13 22.33 -15.82
C ASP A 450 -14.46 23.74 -16.29
N ILE A 451 -14.31 24.71 -15.39
CA ILE A 451 -14.55 26.13 -15.67
C ILE A 451 -13.26 26.92 -15.47
N THR A 452 -13.16 28.06 -16.14
CA THR A 452 -12.10 29.04 -15.91
C THR A 452 -12.71 30.41 -15.62
N ILE A 453 -12.34 30.97 -14.47
CA ILE A 453 -12.62 32.36 -14.11
C ILE A 453 -11.37 33.15 -14.45
N SER A 454 -11.44 33.90 -15.53
CA SER A 454 -10.33 34.72 -16.00
C SER A 454 -10.06 35.87 -15.03
N PRO A 455 -8.79 36.16 -14.69
CA PRO A 455 -8.45 37.33 -13.90
C PRO A 455 -8.89 38.62 -14.59
N LYS A 456 -9.39 39.58 -13.82
CA LYS A 456 -9.83 40.87 -14.33
C LYS A 456 -8.64 41.76 -14.68
N PRO A 457 -8.55 42.33 -15.90
CA PRO A 457 -7.54 43.33 -16.23
C PRO A 457 -7.72 44.60 -15.39
N VAL A 458 -6.63 45.10 -14.80
CA VAL A 458 -6.59 46.35 -14.03
C VAL A 458 -5.57 47.27 -14.65
N GLU A 459 -5.98 48.52 -14.90
CA GLU A 459 -5.09 49.57 -15.37
C GLU A 459 -4.12 49.99 -14.26
N VAL A 460 -2.82 49.73 -14.48
CA VAL A 460 -1.74 50.02 -13.53
C VAL A 460 -0.81 51.08 -14.09
N SER A 461 -0.58 52.15 -13.33
CA SER A 461 0.45 53.15 -13.63
C SER A 461 1.44 53.24 -12.48
N VAL A 462 2.72 53.07 -12.79
CA VAL A 462 3.83 53.14 -11.83
C VAL A 462 4.73 54.31 -12.19
N SER A 463 4.98 55.20 -11.25
CA SER A 463 5.86 56.37 -11.42
C SER A 463 6.71 56.63 -10.16
N GLY A 464 7.64 57.58 -10.21
CA GLY A 464 8.47 57.96 -9.06
C GLY A 464 9.74 57.12 -8.88
N LEU A 465 10.08 56.27 -9.85
CA LEU A 465 11.39 55.63 -9.90
C LEU A 465 12.47 56.68 -10.19
N SER A 466 13.61 56.54 -9.54
CA SER A 466 14.78 57.39 -9.81
C SER A 466 16.06 56.55 -9.90
N ALA A 467 17.03 57.03 -10.66
CA ALA A 467 18.34 56.40 -10.77
C ALA A 467 19.35 57.17 -9.91
N ALA A 468 20.19 56.44 -9.18
CA ALA A 468 21.20 57.05 -8.33
C ALA A 468 22.35 57.62 -9.17
N ASN A 469 22.85 58.79 -8.79
CA ASN A 469 24.13 59.26 -9.31
C ASN A 469 25.25 58.30 -8.89
N LYS A 470 26.25 58.12 -9.75
CA LYS A 470 27.41 57.29 -9.48
C LYS A 470 28.70 57.99 -9.88
N THR A 471 29.82 57.52 -9.37
CA THR A 471 31.14 57.86 -9.89
C THR A 471 31.50 56.87 -11.00
N TYR A 472 32.27 57.32 -11.99
CA TYR A 472 32.71 56.48 -13.09
C TYR A 472 33.43 55.21 -12.59
N ASP A 473 32.97 54.06 -13.04
CA ASP A 473 33.48 52.73 -12.67
C ASP A 473 33.65 51.79 -13.88
N GLY A 474 33.48 52.33 -15.09
CA GLY A 474 33.56 51.56 -16.34
C GLY A 474 32.30 50.77 -16.71
N THR A 475 31.21 50.86 -15.93
CA THR A 475 29.97 50.09 -16.16
C THR A 475 28.76 50.98 -16.46
N THR A 476 27.81 50.43 -17.23
CA THR A 476 26.53 51.08 -17.56
C THR A 476 25.45 50.88 -16.52
N ASP A 477 25.64 49.95 -15.58
CA ASP A 477 24.62 49.63 -14.58
C ASP A 477 24.51 50.75 -13.53
N VAL A 478 23.27 51.05 -13.15
CA VAL A 478 22.97 52.05 -12.14
C VAL A 478 21.91 51.54 -11.18
N LYS A 479 22.10 51.86 -9.90
CA LYS A 479 21.14 51.52 -8.85
C LYS A 479 19.87 52.35 -9.03
N VAL A 480 18.72 51.67 -9.05
CA VAL A 480 17.39 52.30 -9.06
C VAL A 480 16.89 52.42 -7.62
N ASP A 481 16.42 53.61 -7.25
CA ASP A 481 15.70 53.85 -6.01
C ASP A 481 14.19 53.68 -6.27
N THR A 482 13.60 52.76 -5.50
CA THR A 482 12.19 52.37 -5.55
C THR A 482 11.39 52.91 -4.37
N SER A 483 12.03 53.59 -3.42
CA SER A 483 11.36 54.15 -2.24
C SER A 483 10.32 55.24 -2.57
N GLY A 484 10.45 55.88 -3.74
CA GLY A 484 9.56 56.92 -4.25
C GLY A 484 8.43 56.43 -5.16
N ILE A 485 8.20 55.11 -5.28
CA ILE A 485 7.16 54.58 -6.17
C ILE A 485 5.77 55.14 -5.80
N ASN A 486 5.12 55.74 -6.78
CA ASN A 486 3.71 56.11 -6.76
C ASN A 486 2.94 55.12 -7.64
N LEU A 487 2.03 54.37 -7.00
CA LEU A 487 1.17 53.38 -7.65
C LEU A 487 -0.24 53.95 -7.81
N SER A 488 -0.75 53.93 -9.04
CA SER A 488 -2.16 54.21 -9.34
C SER A 488 -2.79 52.97 -9.94
N LEU A 489 -3.88 52.51 -9.33
CA LEU A 489 -4.67 51.36 -9.76
C LEU A 489 -6.07 51.82 -10.17
N SER A 490 -6.55 51.40 -11.34
CA SER A 490 -7.90 51.68 -11.81
C SER A 490 -8.59 50.41 -12.30
N GLY A 491 -9.79 50.14 -11.76
CA GLY A 491 -10.58 48.94 -12.09
C GLY A 491 -10.59 47.85 -11.01
N VAL A 492 -9.81 48.02 -9.93
CA VAL A 492 -9.87 47.18 -8.72
C VAL A 492 -11.23 47.35 -8.05
N LEU A 493 -11.82 46.24 -7.60
CA LEU A 493 -13.10 46.27 -6.91
C LEU A 493 -12.91 46.83 -5.49
N PRO A 494 -13.88 47.60 -4.95
CA PRO A 494 -13.73 48.26 -3.65
C PRO A 494 -13.37 47.31 -2.49
N GLN A 495 -13.85 46.07 -2.53
CA GLN A 495 -13.59 45.04 -1.53
C GLN A 495 -12.14 44.54 -1.52
N ASP A 496 -11.42 44.69 -2.63
CA ASP A 496 -10.06 44.14 -2.79
C ASP A 496 -8.96 45.19 -2.67
N ASN A 497 -9.31 46.47 -2.53
CA ASN A 497 -8.35 47.59 -2.55
C ASN A 497 -7.15 47.41 -1.61
N ASP A 498 -7.35 46.77 -0.45
CA ASP A 498 -6.28 46.54 0.53
C ASP A 498 -5.39 45.32 0.20
N SER A 499 -5.88 44.42 -0.66
CA SER A 499 -5.21 43.17 -1.05
C SER A 499 -4.36 43.30 -2.32
N VAL A 500 -4.67 44.27 -3.18
CA VAL A 500 -4.01 44.47 -4.47
C VAL A 500 -2.81 45.41 -4.32
N LYS A 501 -1.61 44.86 -4.47
CA LYS A 501 -0.33 45.60 -4.41
C LYS A 501 0.51 45.26 -5.64
N LEU A 502 1.38 46.19 -6.04
CA LEU A 502 2.42 45.90 -7.01
C LEU A 502 3.53 45.07 -6.36
N THR A 503 3.94 44.01 -7.04
CA THR A 503 5.13 43.21 -6.71
C THR A 503 6.01 43.12 -7.94
N TYR A 504 7.32 43.00 -7.75
CA TYR A 504 8.33 42.89 -8.80
C TYR A 504 9.56 42.17 -8.23
N ASP A 505 10.36 41.56 -9.09
CA ASP A 505 11.54 40.80 -8.69
C ASP A 505 12.74 41.72 -8.45
N THR A 506 12.98 42.64 -9.40
CA THR A 506 14.07 43.61 -9.32
C THR A 506 13.77 44.86 -10.14
N ALA A 507 14.44 45.96 -9.79
CA ALA A 507 14.44 47.21 -10.54
C ALA A 507 15.84 47.42 -11.14
N VAL A 508 15.92 47.38 -12.47
CA VAL A 508 17.17 47.51 -13.22
C VAL A 508 17.23 48.88 -13.87
N GLY A 509 18.39 49.53 -13.77
CA GLY A 509 18.67 50.79 -14.44
C GLY A 509 19.95 50.67 -15.26
N GLN A 510 19.91 51.14 -16.51
CA GLN A 510 21.09 51.17 -17.37
C GLN A 510 21.25 52.49 -18.11
N PHE A 511 22.47 53.02 -18.10
CA PHE A 511 22.90 54.05 -19.03
C PHE A 511 23.15 53.45 -20.43
N SER A 512 23.06 54.28 -21.47
CA SER A 512 23.44 53.88 -22.83
C SER A 512 24.92 53.54 -22.98
N ASP A 513 25.77 54.16 -22.15
CA ASP A 513 27.21 54.04 -22.16
C ASP A 513 27.78 54.47 -20.80
N ALA A 514 28.99 54.02 -20.49
CA ALA A 514 29.60 54.23 -19.18
C ALA A 514 30.22 55.63 -18.99
N THR A 515 30.28 56.50 -20.00
CA THR A 515 31.07 57.74 -19.94
C THR A 515 30.55 58.73 -18.89
N ALA A 516 31.45 59.52 -18.29
CA ALA A 516 31.07 60.56 -17.34
C ALA A 516 30.22 61.65 -18.00
N GLY A 517 29.22 62.16 -17.27
CA GLY A 517 28.32 63.20 -17.75
C GLY A 517 27.16 63.46 -16.80
N GLU A 518 26.61 64.67 -16.86
CA GLU A 518 25.45 65.08 -16.07
C GLU A 518 24.13 64.73 -16.76
N ASN A 519 23.10 64.42 -15.95
CA ASN A 519 21.72 64.18 -16.41
C ASN A 519 21.62 63.17 -17.57
N LYS A 520 22.46 62.13 -17.56
CA LYS A 520 22.45 61.10 -18.59
C LYS A 520 21.15 60.30 -18.51
N PRO A 521 20.57 59.93 -19.67
CA PRO A 521 19.35 59.12 -19.70
C PRO A 521 19.64 57.72 -19.15
N VAL A 522 18.70 57.21 -18.37
CA VAL A 522 18.71 55.87 -17.80
C VAL A 522 17.45 55.15 -18.25
N GLN A 523 17.61 53.99 -18.86
CA GLN A 523 16.52 53.06 -19.12
C GLN A 523 16.22 52.25 -17.85
N LEU A 524 14.97 52.25 -17.43
CA LEU A 524 14.46 51.58 -16.24
C LEU A 524 13.55 50.41 -16.59
N THR A 525 13.75 49.28 -15.92
CA THR A 525 12.90 48.10 -16.06
C THR A 525 12.53 47.57 -14.68
N LEU A 526 11.23 47.38 -14.43
CA LEU A 526 10.72 46.60 -13.30
C LEU A 526 10.48 45.18 -13.77
N GLU A 527 11.42 44.29 -13.52
CA GLU A 527 11.33 42.89 -13.95
C GLU A 527 10.35 42.12 -13.05
N GLY A 528 9.53 41.26 -13.65
CA GLY A 528 8.54 40.46 -12.92
C GLY A 528 7.37 41.25 -12.35
N ALA A 529 7.14 42.48 -12.83
CA ALA A 529 6.06 43.33 -12.34
C ALA A 529 4.68 42.66 -12.50
N LYS A 530 3.98 42.46 -11.39
CA LYS A 530 2.63 41.84 -11.32
C LYS A 530 1.86 42.34 -10.10
N LEU A 531 0.56 42.10 -10.09
CA LEU A 531 -0.28 42.36 -8.93
C LEU A 531 -0.20 41.18 -7.95
N SER A 532 -0.21 41.47 -6.65
CA SER A 532 -0.12 40.46 -5.58
C SER A 532 -1.34 39.55 -5.48
N ASN A 533 -2.50 40.04 -5.90
CA ASN A 533 -3.75 39.29 -5.91
C ASN A 533 -3.95 38.67 -7.31
N SER A 534 -4.07 37.34 -7.36
CA SER A 534 -4.21 36.55 -8.59
C SER A 534 -5.52 36.79 -9.33
N ASN A 535 -6.52 37.41 -8.71
CA ASN A 535 -7.78 37.79 -9.36
C ASN A 535 -7.62 38.89 -10.39
N TYR A 536 -6.46 39.56 -10.40
CA TYR A 536 -6.22 40.71 -11.25
C TYR A 536 -4.98 40.52 -12.10
N THR A 537 -5.07 40.96 -13.35
CA THR A 537 -3.92 41.02 -14.27
C THR A 537 -3.46 42.45 -14.45
N PHE A 538 -2.14 42.62 -14.55
CA PHE A 538 -1.52 43.90 -14.85
C PHE A 538 -1.80 44.25 -16.32
N SER A 539 -2.62 45.25 -16.58
CA SER A 539 -2.72 45.92 -17.87
C SER A 539 -2.25 47.36 -17.67
N GLY A 540 -1.18 47.81 -18.32
CA GLY A 540 -0.69 49.18 -18.10
C GLY A 540 0.79 49.34 -18.39
N THR A 541 1.38 50.43 -17.90
CA THR A 541 2.79 50.75 -18.12
C THR A 541 3.49 51.18 -16.84
N ALA A 542 4.72 50.70 -16.66
CA ALA A 542 5.65 51.22 -15.66
C ALA A 542 6.52 52.32 -16.28
N GLN A 543 6.96 53.27 -15.45
CA GLN A 543 7.97 54.28 -15.84
C GLN A 543 9.22 53.58 -16.38
N THR A 544 9.61 53.93 -17.60
CA THR A 544 10.76 53.34 -18.29
C THR A 544 11.98 54.23 -18.31
N ASP A 545 11.89 55.50 -17.93
CA ASP A 545 12.99 56.45 -18.04
C ASP A 545 13.29 57.20 -16.74
N ALA A 546 14.55 57.55 -16.56
CA ALA A 546 15.02 58.51 -15.56
C ALA A 546 16.29 59.20 -16.06
N THR A 547 16.84 60.10 -15.24
CA THR A 547 18.16 60.68 -15.48
C THR A 547 19.03 60.53 -14.24
N ALA A 548 20.34 60.37 -14.44
CA ALA A 548 21.33 60.35 -13.38
C ALA A 548 22.68 60.85 -13.90
N THR A 549 23.54 61.27 -12.98
CA THR A 549 24.89 61.76 -13.29
C THR A 549 25.92 60.66 -13.05
N ILE A 550 26.82 60.48 -14.02
CA ILE A 550 28.08 59.76 -13.83
C ILE A 550 29.18 60.82 -13.60
N ALA A 551 29.58 61.02 -12.35
CA ALA A 551 30.66 61.93 -12.02
C ALA A 551 32.01 61.35 -12.47
N PRO A 552 32.94 62.17 -13.00
CA PRO A 552 34.29 61.71 -13.31
C PRO A 552 34.96 61.08 -12.09
N ARG A 553 35.76 60.03 -12.32
CA ARG A 553 36.51 59.38 -11.25
C ARG A 553 37.76 60.18 -10.89
N GLU A 554 37.98 60.37 -9.60
CA GLU A 554 39.20 60.99 -9.12
C GLU A 554 40.40 60.04 -9.24
N VAL A 555 41.45 60.50 -9.91
CA VAL A 555 42.73 59.78 -10.06
C VAL A 555 43.85 60.44 -9.28
N GLY A 556 44.76 59.60 -8.80
CA GLY A 556 46.01 60.03 -8.22
C GLY A 556 47.09 60.30 -9.26
N LEU A 557 48.18 60.94 -8.85
CA LEU A 557 49.35 61.20 -9.68
C LEU A 557 50.63 60.90 -8.90
N ILE A 558 51.47 60.01 -9.43
CA ILE A 558 52.80 59.71 -8.90
C ILE A 558 53.83 60.27 -9.86
N TRP A 559 54.72 61.12 -9.34
CA TRP A 559 55.85 61.67 -10.08
C TRP A 559 57.11 60.82 -9.92
N ASN A 560 57.84 60.63 -11.00
CA ASN A 560 59.10 59.90 -11.04
C ASN A 560 60.22 60.78 -11.62
N ASN A 561 61.47 60.47 -11.26
CA ASN A 561 62.67 61.21 -11.69
C ASN A 561 62.67 62.70 -11.30
N THR A 562 62.09 63.05 -10.15
CA THR A 562 62.03 64.43 -9.63
C THR A 562 63.23 64.82 -8.76
N GLU A 563 64.01 63.84 -8.29
CA GLU A 563 65.15 64.03 -7.39
C GLU A 563 66.43 63.38 -7.95
N ASN A 564 67.59 63.79 -7.43
CA ASN A 564 68.92 63.25 -7.78
C ASN A 564 69.28 63.33 -9.29
N ARG A 565 68.83 64.39 -9.98
CA ARG A 565 69.03 64.61 -11.42
C ARG A 565 70.35 65.33 -11.71
N ALA A 566 71.10 64.86 -12.70
CA ALA A 566 72.37 65.47 -13.13
C ALA A 566 72.36 65.76 -14.64
N SER A 567 73.00 66.85 -15.05
CA SER A 567 73.08 67.25 -16.46
C SER A 567 73.66 66.11 -17.32
N GLY A 568 72.86 65.58 -18.26
CA GLY A 568 73.27 64.47 -19.13
C GLY A 568 72.98 63.07 -18.61
N ASP A 569 72.21 62.92 -17.52
CA ASP A 569 71.76 61.63 -16.98
C ASP A 569 70.82 60.83 -17.92
N GLY A 570 70.29 61.46 -18.97
CA GLY A 570 69.42 60.84 -19.96
C GLY A 570 67.99 60.56 -19.49
N LEU A 571 67.64 60.95 -18.26
CA LEU A 571 66.30 60.73 -17.69
C LEU A 571 65.38 61.94 -17.98
N SER A 572 64.08 61.73 -17.92
CA SER A 572 63.04 62.79 -17.97
C SER A 572 62.07 62.59 -16.81
N VAL A 573 61.47 63.67 -16.31
CA VAL A 573 60.39 63.58 -15.33
C VAL A 573 59.21 62.87 -15.98
N THR A 574 58.74 61.78 -15.37
CA THR A 574 57.55 61.05 -15.82
C THR A 574 56.50 61.05 -14.72
N ALA A 575 55.26 60.75 -15.09
CA ALA A 575 54.17 60.65 -14.13
C ALA A 575 53.25 59.47 -14.48
N GLU A 576 52.69 58.85 -13.46
CA GLU A 576 51.76 57.73 -13.58
C GLU A 576 50.47 58.05 -12.83
N LEU A 577 49.33 57.71 -13.43
CA LEU A 577 48.03 57.85 -12.79
C LEU A 577 47.78 56.66 -11.87
N THR A 578 47.12 56.90 -10.74
CA THR A 578 46.62 55.84 -9.86
C THR A 578 45.10 55.90 -9.73
N ASN A 579 44.48 54.80 -9.31
CA ASN A 579 43.02 54.66 -9.19
C ASN A 579 42.25 54.75 -10.53
N THR A 580 42.90 54.38 -11.63
CA THR A 580 42.24 54.20 -12.94
C THR A 580 41.45 52.89 -12.98
N VAL A 581 40.43 52.80 -13.84
CA VAL A 581 39.73 51.55 -14.13
C VAL A 581 40.60 50.72 -15.09
N ALA A 582 40.71 49.42 -14.81
CA ALA A 582 41.54 48.53 -15.60
C ALA A 582 40.94 48.34 -17.01
N GLY A 583 41.76 48.53 -18.04
CA GLY A 583 41.35 48.40 -19.45
C GLY A 583 41.09 49.73 -20.15
N ASP A 584 40.96 50.82 -19.41
CA ASP A 584 40.78 52.16 -19.96
C ASP A 584 42.07 52.71 -20.58
N ASP A 585 41.94 53.41 -21.70
CA ASP A 585 43.02 54.20 -22.30
C ASP A 585 43.08 55.57 -21.61
N VAL A 586 43.78 55.61 -20.48
CA VAL A 586 44.00 56.81 -19.69
C VAL A 586 45.42 56.85 -19.10
N TYR A 587 46.14 57.94 -19.33
CA TYR A 587 47.52 58.12 -18.89
C TYR A 587 47.85 59.60 -18.63
N ALA A 588 48.94 59.84 -17.88
CA ALA A 588 49.44 61.19 -17.65
C ALA A 588 50.39 61.62 -18.78
N VAL A 589 50.20 62.84 -19.29
CA VAL A 589 51.15 63.51 -20.19
C VAL A 589 51.89 64.57 -19.41
N VAL A 590 53.21 64.47 -19.40
CA VAL A 590 54.10 65.42 -18.70
C VAL A 590 54.63 66.46 -19.68
N SER A 591 54.48 67.74 -19.33
CA SER A 591 55.09 68.87 -20.02
C SER A 591 56.19 69.49 -19.14
N GLY A 592 57.29 69.95 -19.74
CA GLY A 592 58.42 70.57 -19.02
C GLY A 592 59.28 69.60 -18.22
N GLY A 593 59.15 68.29 -18.44
CA GLY A 593 59.93 67.23 -17.78
C GLY A 593 61.24 66.84 -18.47
N ASP A 594 61.50 67.40 -19.65
CA ASP A 594 62.60 67.09 -20.57
C ASP A 594 63.78 68.07 -20.49
N ALA A 595 63.80 68.95 -19.48
CA ALA A 595 64.90 69.89 -19.30
C ALA A 595 66.23 69.16 -19.08
N THR A 596 67.30 69.67 -19.71
CA THR A 596 68.66 69.08 -19.64
C THR A 596 69.68 70.01 -18.98
N ALA A 597 69.36 71.30 -18.87
CA ALA A 597 70.25 72.30 -18.28
C ALA A 597 70.20 72.29 -16.75
N ALA A 598 71.33 72.56 -16.09
CA ALA A 598 71.37 72.72 -14.64
C ALA A 598 70.50 73.89 -14.16
N GLY A 599 69.78 73.71 -13.04
CA GLY A 599 68.83 74.70 -12.52
C GLY A 599 67.57 74.06 -11.93
N THR A 600 66.63 74.90 -11.49
CA THR A 600 65.29 74.46 -11.03
C THR A 600 64.30 74.60 -12.17
N HIS A 601 63.58 73.52 -12.46
CA HIS A 601 62.57 73.43 -13.50
C HIS A 601 61.24 73.02 -12.90
N THR A 602 60.16 73.19 -13.65
CA THR A 602 58.81 72.76 -13.24
C THR A 602 58.22 71.90 -14.34
N ALA A 603 57.72 70.72 -13.96
CA ALA A 603 56.94 69.86 -14.83
C ALA A 603 55.46 69.93 -14.44
N SER A 604 54.57 69.81 -15.42
CA SER A 604 53.12 69.78 -15.22
C SER A 604 52.51 68.54 -15.87
N ALA A 605 51.50 67.93 -15.24
CA ALA A 605 50.81 66.76 -15.77
C ALA A 605 49.38 67.09 -16.20
N THR A 606 48.95 66.52 -17.32
CA THR A 606 47.56 66.50 -17.78
C THR A 606 47.10 65.07 -18.02
N ILE A 607 45.80 64.80 -17.88
CA ILE A 607 45.22 63.49 -18.23
C ILE A 607 44.99 63.44 -19.74
N ALA A 608 45.39 62.35 -20.39
CA ALA A 608 45.18 62.08 -21.82
C ALA A 608 44.79 60.61 -22.06
N GLY A 609 44.44 60.29 -23.31
CA GLY A 609 43.88 59.00 -23.72
C GLY A 609 42.41 59.12 -24.17
N SER A 610 41.85 58.09 -24.81
CA SER A 610 40.46 58.13 -25.28
C SER A 610 39.43 58.20 -24.14
N ASP A 611 39.78 57.68 -22.97
CA ASP A 611 38.90 57.64 -21.80
C ASP A 611 39.15 58.80 -20.82
N ALA A 612 40.06 59.72 -21.14
CA ALA A 612 40.46 60.83 -20.26
C ALA A 612 39.28 61.68 -19.76
N GLY A 613 38.22 61.82 -20.56
CA GLY A 613 37.01 62.57 -20.18
C GLY A 613 36.24 61.98 -18.99
N ASN A 614 36.52 60.72 -18.62
CA ASN A 614 35.89 60.04 -17.50
C ASN A 614 36.62 60.28 -16.16
N TYR A 615 37.71 61.03 -16.18
CA TYR A 615 38.62 61.19 -15.04
C TYR A 615 38.92 62.65 -14.73
N VAL A 616 39.23 62.91 -13.46
CA VAL A 616 39.71 64.20 -12.98
C VAL A 616 40.80 63.97 -11.93
N PHE A 617 41.76 64.88 -11.80
CA PHE A 617 42.71 64.80 -10.69
C PHE A 617 41.97 65.03 -9.36
N SER A 618 42.32 64.26 -8.34
CA SER A 618 41.81 64.50 -6.99
C SER A 618 42.23 65.90 -6.51
N ALA A 619 41.34 66.58 -5.78
CA ALA A 619 41.49 67.99 -5.41
C ALA A 619 42.77 68.29 -4.59
N ASP A 620 43.28 67.30 -3.86
CA ASP A 620 44.44 67.44 -2.98
C ASP A 620 45.79 67.19 -3.68
N ILE A 621 45.78 66.97 -5.00
CA ILE A 621 46.97 66.57 -5.75
C ILE A 621 47.55 67.76 -6.51
N SER A 622 48.86 68.00 -6.32
CA SER A 622 49.59 68.96 -7.14
C SER A 622 49.85 68.39 -8.53
N THR A 623 49.25 69.02 -9.54
CA THR A 623 49.50 68.72 -10.96
C THR A 623 50.80 69.32 -11.48
N ASN A 624 51.55 70.03 -10.63
CA ASN A 624 52.89 70.55 -10.92
C ASN A 624 53.90 70.01 -9.91
N VAL A 625 55.12 69.74 -10.38
CA VAL A 625 56.25 69.37 -9.52
C VAL A 625 57.49 70.17 -9.89
N SER A 626 58.18 70.70 -8.88
CA SER A 626 59.50 71.32 -9.06
C SER A 626 60.58 70.27 -8.93
N TYR A 627 61.58 70.31 -9.81
CA TYR A 627 62.73 69.40 -9.79
C TYR A 627 64.01 70.18 -10.13
N SER A 628 65.16 69.72 -9.62
CA SER A 628 66.45 70.40 -9.81
C SER A 628 67.46 69.48 -10.49
N ILE A 629 68.18 70.02 -11.47
CA ILE A 629 69.27 69.34 -12.18
C ILE A 629 70.60 69.99 -11.77
N VAL A 630 71.56 69.19 -11.31
CA VAL A 630 72.92 69.67 -10.98
C VAL A 630 73.84 69.62 -12.21
N SER A 631 74.78 70.58 -12.34
CA SER A 631 75.69 70.66 -13.49
C SER A 631 76.71 69.52 -13.51
N ALA A 632 76.93 68.91 -14.67
CA ALA A 632 77.98 67.91 -14.87
C ALA A 632 79.35 68.58 -14.98
N ALA A 633 79.92 68.94 -13.84
CA ALA A 633 81.33 69.31 -13.72
C ALA A 633 81.84 69.00 -12.32
N GLY A 634 82.78 68.04 -12.27
CA GLY A 634 83.86 67.98 -11.28
C GLY A 634 83.46 67.89 -9.82
N ILE A 635 83.23 66.66 -9.35
CA ILE A 635 83.80 66.30 -8.04
C ILE A 635 85.31 66.41 -8.19
N GLU A 636 85.92 67.38 -7.48
CA GLU A 636 87.33 67.46 -7.00
C GLU A 636 87.52 68.92 -6.51
N GLY A 637 87.47 69.23 -5.21
CA GLY A 637 88.52 69.05 -4.18
C GLY A 637 88.78 70.47 -3.61
N GLU A 638 88.74 70.77 -2.30
CA GLU A 638 89.64 70.39 -1.18
C GLU A 638 88.93 70.71 0.16
N ASP A 639 88.88 69.80 1.16
CA ASP A 639 89.89 69.51 2.22
C ASP A 639 89.83 70.52 3.40
N SER A 640 89.92 70.23 4.71
CA SER A 640 90.10 69.05 5.57
C SER A 640 89.67 69.40 7.01
N SER A 641 89.06 68.46 7.75
CA SER A 641 89.43 68.17 9.15
C SER A 641 88.85 66.81 9.62
N GLN A 642 89.77 65.87 9.86
CA GLN A 642 89.65 64.48 10.37
C GLN A 642 89.45 64.42 11.91
N PRO A 643 89.27 63.26 12.63
CA PRO A 643 89.56 61.86 12.23
C PRO A 643 88.63 60.68 12.73
N ASN A 644 88.93 59.48 12.19
CA ASN A 644 88.80 58.08 12.72
C ASN A 644 87.40 57.40 12.80
N SER A 645 87.19 56.11 12.49
CA SER A 645 88.07 54.94 12.26
C SER A 645 87.37 53.75 11.55
N SER A 646 88.19 52.90 10.90
CA SER A 646 88.08 51.43 10.63
C SER A 646 87.07 50.85 9.61
N GLY A 647 87.61 50.38 8.46
CA GLY A 647 87.00 49.39 7.53
C GLY A 647 87.11 47.92 8.02
N PRO A 648 87.06 46.85 7.17
CA PRO A 648 87.34 46.79 5.72
C PRO A 648 86.27 46.13 4.80
N ASN A 649 86.31 46.50 3.50
CA ASN A 649 86.47 45.68 2.26
C ASN A 649 85.81 44.29 2.16
N GLU A 650 85.35 43.76 1.03
CA GLU A 650 85.62 43.94 -0.42
C GLU A 650 84.52 43.11 -1.17
N SER A 651 83.90 43.59 -2.24
CA SER A 651 84.29 43.44 -3.67
C SER A 651 83.73 42.21 -4.42
N SER A 652 83.39 42.51 -5.68
CA SER A 652 83.37 41.67 -6.89
C SER A 652 82.11 40.89 -7.30
N LYS A 653 81.46 41.46 -8.34
CA LYS A 653 81.13 40.85 -9.65
C LYS A 653 81.39 39.34 -9.80
N LEU A 654 80.38 38.62 -10.31
CA LEU A 654 80.46 37.98 -11.63
C LEU A 654 79.11 37.38 -12.06
N GLU A 655 78.76 37.63 -13.31
CA GLU A 655 77.65 37.05 -14.08
C GLU A 655 77.85 35.53 -14.28
N SER A 656 76.76 34.76 -14.31
CA SER A 656 76.51 33.77 -15.39
C SER A 656 75.19 33.03 -15.22
N CYS A 657 74.40 33.07 -16.29
CA CYS A 657 73.64 31.97 -16.92
C CYS A 657 72.48 31.28 -16.17
N ASP A 658 71.28 31.57 -16.68
CA ASP A 658 70.39 30.63 -17.37
C ASP A 658 69.96 29.30 -16.73
N ASN A 659 68.65 29.28 -16.47
CA ASN A 659 67.65 28.33 -16.95
C ASN A 659 67.40 27.04 -16.15
N SER A 660 66.17 26.97 -15.62
CA SER A 660 65.27 25.80 -15.59
C SER A 660 65.85 24.43 -15.20
N SER A 661 65.52 23.94 -13.99
CA SER A 661 64.48 22.89 -13.78
C SER A 661 64.67 22.09 -12.48
N GLN A 662 63.52 21.91 -11.80
CA GLN A 662 63.06 20.75 -11.01
C GLN A 662 63.69 20.32 -9.67
N GLN A 663 62.78 19.76 -8.86
CA GLN A 663 62.95 18.94 -7.65
C GLN A 663 63.32 19.70 -6.36
N THR A 664 62.79 19.40 -5.17
CA THR A 664 61.88 18.34 -4.69
C THR A 664 61.48 18.70 -3.26
N THR A 665 60.37 18.13 -2.81
CA THR A 665 60.07 17.84 -1.39
C THR A 665 61.26 17.23 -0.64
N PRO A 666 61.21 17.27 0.70
CA PRO A 666 61.60 16.11 1.48
C PRO A 666 60.44 15.56 2.31
N THR A 667 60.49 14.25 2.47
CA THR A 667 59.57 13.33 3.10
C THR A 667 60.01 12.97 4.53
N THR A 668 59.10 12.27 5.24
CA THR A 668 59.30 11.36 6.41
C THR A 668 59.56 12.05 7.78
N SER A 669 59.15 11.54 8.95
CA SER A 669 58.21 10.50 9.40
C SER A 669 58.16 10.56 10.94
N ASP A 670 57.02 10.20 11.52
CA ASP A 670 56.64 9.82 12.89
C ASP A 670 57.71 9.57 13.99
N SER A 671 57.39 9.95 15.25
CA SER A 671 57.13 9.01 16.37
C SER A 671 56.91 9.68 17.74
N ASN A 672 56.15 8.97 18.60
CA ASN A 672 55.85 9.10 20.04
C ASN A 672 54.60 9.91 20.41
N GLY A 673 53.58 9.37 21.09
CA GLY A 673 53.29 8.06 21.66
C GLY A 673 51.89 8.15 22.31
N LEU A 674 50.94 7.25 22.06
CA LEU A 674 50.55 6.04 22.83
C LEU A 674 49.42 5.40 21.99
N ILE A 675 49.46 4.17 21.44
CA ILE A 675 49.53 2.80 22.00
C ILE A 675 48.36 2.50 22.99
N PRO A 676 47.59 1.39 22.86
CA PRO A 676 47.43 0.51 21.69
C PRO A 676 46.10 -0.31 21.50
N ILE A 677 45.99 -0.90 20.29
CA ILE A 677 45.57 -2.29 19.91
C ILE A 677 44.12 -2.71 20.20
N ALA A 678 43.22 -2.84 19.21
CA ALA A 678 43.15 -3.75 18.04
C ALA A 678 42.80 -5.21 18.39
N LEU A 679 41.68 -5.71 17.87
CA LEU A 679 41.65 -6.95 17.07
C LEU A 679 40.32 -7.15 16.33
N LEU A 680 40.43 -7.34 15.03
CA LEU A 680 39.43 -7.88 14.11
C LEU A 680 39.53 -9.41 14.14
N ILE A 681 38.45 -10.15 14.40
CA ILE A 681 38.29 -11.55 13.96
C ILE A 681 36.85 -11.82 13.51
N ILE A 682 36.79 -12.56 12.41
CA ILE A 682 35.69 -13.09 11.60
C ILE A 682 34.96 -14.24 12.33
N GLY A 683 33.64 -14.36 12.12
CA GLY A 683 32.99 -15.67 11.90
C GLY A 683 31.98 -16.18 12.94
N GLY A 684 30.79 -16.53 12.44
CA GLY A 684 30.18 -17.85 12.67
C GLY A 684 29.25 -18.04 13.87
N CYS A 685 27.99 -18.39 13.55
CA CYS A 685 27.07 -19.33 14.21
C CYS A 685 27.29 -19.69 15.70
N ALA A 686 26.23 -19.55 16.51
CA ALA A 686 25.51 -20.69 17.11
C ALA A 686 24.43 -20.23 18.08
N ALA A 687 23.36 -21.02 18.08
CA ALA A 687 22.23 -21.00 19.00
C ALA A 687 22.65 -21.05 20.48
N VAL A 688 21.91 -20.32 21.33
CA VAL A 688 21.96 -20.52 22.77
C VAL A 688 20.80 -21.43 23.17
N ILE A 689 21.16 -22.69 23.40
CA ILE A 689 20.41 -23.65 24.20
C ILE A 689 20.61 -23.24 25.67
N ILE A 690 19.54 -22.91 26.38
CA ILE A 690 19.54 -22.88 27.85
C ILE A 690 18.91 -24.18 28.32
N GLY A 691 19.76 -25.16 28.61
CA GLY A 691 19.46 -26.28 29.49
C GLY A 691 20.20 -26.05 30.81
N ILE A 692 19.46 -25.96 31.92
CA ILE A 692 20.02 -26.17 33.26
C ILE A 692 19.12 -27.15 34.01
N CYS A 693 19.79 -28.16 34.56
CA CYS A 693 19.28 -29.37 35.17
C CYS A 693 18.54 -29.19 36.51
N LEU A 694 17.63 -30.14 36.72
CA LEU A 694 17.14 -30.76 37.96
C LEU A 694 17.92 -30.50 39.27
N ARG A 695 17.15 -30.21 40.34
CA ARG A 695 17.35 -30.79 41.68
C ARG A 695 16.01 -30.97 42.42
N HIS A 696 15.89 -32.16 43.01
CA HIS A 696 14.77 -32.70 43.80
C HIS A 696 14.66 -32.15 45.25
N ARG A 697 13.48 -32.44 45.85
CA ARG A 697 13.03 -32.47 47.26
C ARG A 697 12.33 -31.19 47.74
N ASN A 698 11.11 -31.23 48.29
CA ASN A 698 10.35 -32.32 48.95
C ASN A 698 9.05 -32.67 48.26
#